data_AF-A0A3A0BQ20-F1
#
_entry.id   AF-A0A3A0BQ20-F1
#
_cell.length_a   1.000
_cell.length_b   1.000
_cell.length_c   1.000
_cell.angle_alpha   90.00
_cell.angle_beta   90.00
_cell.angle_gamma   90.00
#
_symmetry.space_group_name_H-M   'P 1'
#
loop_
_entity.id
_entity.type
_entity.pdbx_description
1 polymer ?
#
loop_
_entity_poly.entity_id
_entity_poly.type
_entity_poly.pdbx_seq_one_letter_code
_entity_poly.pdbx_strand_id
1 'polypeptide(L)'
;MPRRFSVSTGLVVVLSLPLIPFGKARAAVVSGIVNRQGNPLIPVSNARVTLFNLSLSVFLETRTNAQGQYSISDAPEGTWRLGASQRGFAYSEITAVVPAAGLQQDFLLTTESNQGQWDIIGNTLPEFFDATDIAILRPDGQIMFCHDTMDPVVFNPGTGLKSFPAGSGTPQGCMNSTVLQDGRIIMVGGQTPDDPGSFTNAVPWVKTYSSQSNSWQQLPDMQLSVGRWYPGLARLADSSLLMMGGGTCCSAVRTNTCERFNLVTQTWSFTGSMLNPCEFSPSALLFNGKVLATWSPPQLYDVNSGQWTATGNFNQPNRGWPDHSDHSLVVMADGRALAMGTRRPNGTTNSVMGEIYDPSTGAWSLISNPGLVRFQTEVTQLPDGRVLAAGGESQVNPPPVSNVLGIVKWSDLYDPSDNTWRHMADMNWFREYHAVTVLVPDGRVVMTGGTRIKFQFGPTSADIEAFSPPYLFRGVRPQITQISTTQPRRGQTISFTVFPSTVLTNVVLMGCETHTHWVNGGIPRRLVLAVVQTGSTVCVTLPSDTNVLPLGHYMLFAMVDDIPSVARIIRVNTDAASTPGDFDASGRVDSPDVNPFVSVLLGLDTACERISIADVNTDGSADGRDVRPFVAAFLAP
;
A
#
# COMPACT_ATOMS: atom_id res chain seq x y z
N MET A 1 61.56 50.01 -0.20
CA MET A 1 61.12 48.89 -1.08
C MET A 1 62.28 48.55 -2.02
N PRO A 2 62.51 47.29 -2.45
CA PRO A 2 61.63 46.12 -2.35
C PRO A 2 62.19 44.89 -1.59
N ARG A 3 61.23 44.13 -1.05
CA ARG A 3 61.11 42.69 -0.75
C ARG A 3 62.25 41.94 -0.02
N ARG A 4 61.94 41.56 1.23
CA ARG A 4 62.71 40.68 2.12
C ARG A 4 62.45 39.20 1.82
N PHE A 5 63.52 38.42 1.77
CA PHE A 5 63.55 37.00 2.15
C PHE A 5 64.37 36.87 3.44
N SER A 6 63.93 36.02 4.36
CA SER A 6 64.81 35.28 5.27
C SER A 6 64.04 34.10 5.85
N VAL A 7 64.67 32.93 5.81
CA VAL A 7 64.15 31.64 6.26
C VAL A 7 64.93 31.18 7.50
N SER A 8 64.23 30.40 8.32
CA SER A 8 64.69 29.45 9.34
C SER A 8 64.88 29.96 10.77
N THR A 9 64.14 29.33 11.69
CA THR A 9 64.68 28.68 12.89
C THR A 9 63.64 27.73 13.52
N GLY A 10 64.10 26.55 13.95
CA GLY A 10 63.71 25.93 15.23
C GLY A 10 62.39 25.17 15.31
N LEU A 11 62.42 23.87 14.99
CA LEU A 11 61.40 22.89 15.36
C LEU A 11 61.45 22.63 16.89
N VAL A 12 60.39 23.01 17.63
CA VAL A 12 60.15 22.53 19.00
C VAL A 12 59.11 21.42 18.93
N VAL A 13 59.53 20.19 19.22
CA VAL A 13 58.63 19.05 19.38
C VAL A 13 58.01 19.14 20.77
N VAL A 14 56.77 19.63 20.86
CA VAL A 14 55.93 19.42 22.04
C VAL A 14 55.15 18.12 21.82
N LEU A 15 55.60 17.05 22.48
CA LEU A 15 54.82 15.84 22.66
C LEU A 15 53.57 16.19 23.48
N SER A 16 52.47 16.49 22.80
CA SER A 16 51.14 16.45 23.38
C SER A 16 50.74 14.98 23.48
N LEU A 17 50.93 14.40 24.67
CA LEU A 17 50.24 13.17 25.03
C LEU A 17 48.73 13.45 24.92
N PRO A 18 47.96 12.63 24.19
CA PRO A 18 46.51 12.77 24.23
C PRO A 18 46.07 12.56 25.67
N LEU A 19 45.29 13.51 26.19
CA LEU A 19 44.47 13.31 27.38
C LEU A 19 43.73 11.98 27.20
N ILE A 20 44.07 10.99 28.02
CA ILE A 20 43.29 9.77 28.17
C ILE A 20 41.89 10.25 28.58
N PRO A 21 40.83 9.99 27.79
CA PRO A 21 39.50 10.35 28.24
C PRO A 21 39.23 9.60 29.54
N PHE A 22 38.70 10.35 30.52
CA PHE A 22 38.17 9.83 31.77
C PHE A 22 37.46 8.49 31.54
N GLY A 23 37.73 7.54 32.44
CA GLY A 23 37.31 6.14 32.31
C GLY A 23 35.88 6.00 31.81
N LYS A 24 35.67 5.05 30.88
CA LYS A 24 34.33 4.64 30.45
C LYS A 24 33.43 4.53 31.68
N ALA A 25 32.46 5.42 31.81
CA ALA A 25 31.39 5.28 32.77
C ALA A 25 30.86 3.84 32.64
N ARG A 26 30.67 3.16 33.77
CA ARG A 26 30.06 1.82 33.75
C ARG A 26 28.73 1.96 33.03
N ALA A 27 28.60 1.27 31.91
CA ALA A 27 27.37 1.20 31.14
C ALA A 27 26.20 0.82 32.07
N ALA A 28 25.21 1.71 32.20
CA ALA A 28 24.07 1.47 33.05
C ALA A 28 23.15 0.42 32.38
N VAL A 29 22.49 -0.40 33.19
CA VAL A 29 21.48 -1.36 32.70
C VAL A 29 20.10 -0.80 33.01
N VAL A 30 19.24 -0.70 32.00
CA VAL A 30 17.81 -0.42 32.19
C VAL A 30 17.04 -1.72 32.04
N SER A 31 16.30 -2.13 33.06
CA SER A 31 15.59 -3.42 33.06
C SER A 31 14.23 -3.31 33.74
N GLY A 32 13.38 -4.31 33.57
CA GLY A 32 12.10 -4.36 34.24
C GLY A 32 11.17 -5.39 33.62
N ILE A 33 9.89 -5.30 33.96
CA ILE A 33 8.85 -6.21 33.50
C ILE A 33 7.74 -5.42 32.82
N VAL A 34 7.34 -5.85 31.63
CA VAL A 34 6.13 -5.38 30.95
C VAL A 34 4.99 -6.34 31.27
N ASN A 35 3.97 -5.82 31.93
CA ASN A 35 2.77 -6.55 32.31
C ASN A 35 1.53 -5.93 31.67
N ARG A 36 0.42 -6.68 31.69
CA ARG A 36 -0.94 -6.18 31.46
C ARG A 36 -1.81 -6.47 32.69
N GLN A 37 -2.96 -5.81 32.77
CA GLN A 37 -3.91 -6.04 33.86
C GLN A 37 -4.32 -7.52 33.96
N GLY A 38 -4.42 -7.99 35.21
CA GLY A 38 -4.79 -9.33 35.64
C GLY A 38 -4.66 -9.44 37.16
N ASN A 39 -5.14 -10.54 37.75
CA ASN A 39 -4.90 -10.83 39.16
C ASN A 39 -4.39 -12.28 39.33
N PRO A 40 -3.06 -12.51 39.47
CA PRO A 40 -1.98 -11.52 39.45
C PRO A 40 -1.77 -10.88 38.06
N LEU A 41 -0.95 -9.83 37.98
CA LEU A 41 -0.55 -9.21 36.70
C LEU A 41 -0.03 -10.25 35.71
N ILE A 42 -0.36 -10.08 34.44
CA ILE A 42 -0.02 -11.04 33.38
C ILE A 42 1.16 -10.48 32.59
N PRO A 43 2.29 -11.19 32.49
CA PRO A 43 3.42 -10.75 31.68
C PRO A 43 3.08 -10.63 30.19
N VAL A 44 3.66 -9.63 29.52
CA VAL A 44 3.51 -9.43 28.07
C VAL A 44 4.81 -9.83 27.38
N SER A 45 4.76 -10.93 26.65
CA SER A 45 5.90 -11.42 25.86
C SER A 45 6.07 -10.66 24.55
N ASN A 46 7.32 -10.57 24.07
CA ASN A 46 7.70 -9.95 22.81
C ASN A 46 7.29 -8.47 22.65
N ALA A 47 7.00 -7.77 23.75
CA ALA A 47 6.80 -6.33 23.73
C ALA A 47 8.12 -5.64 23.38
N ARG A 48 8.07 -4.65 22.51
CA ARG A 48 9.20 -3.80 22.15
C ARG A 48 9.38 -2.74 23.22
N VAL A 49 10.58 -2.67 23.79
CA VAL A 49 10.98 -1.62 24.74
C VAL A 49 12.10 -0.79 24.13
N THR A 50 11.95 0.54 24.12
CA THR A 50 12.89 1.47 23.51
C THR A 50 13.41 2.48 24.53
N LEU A 51 14.66 2.90 24.37
CA LEU A 51 15.30 4.01 25.09
C LEU A 51 15.87 4.98 24.05
N PHE A 52 15.44 6.23 24.07
CA PHE A 52 15.83 7.18 23.02
C PHE A 52 15.80 8.65 23.47
N ASN A 53 16.47 9.51 22.68
CA ASN A 53 16.30 10.96 22.71
C ASN A 53 15.52 11.45 21.48
N LEU A 54 15.10 12.72 21.49
CA LEU A 54 14.27 13.28 20.41
C LEU A 54 14.94 13.27 19.03
N SER A 55 16.26 13.44 18.95
CA SER A 55 17.01 13.36 17.69
C SER A 55 17.26 11.93 17.21
N LEU A 56 16.94 10.92 18.03
CA LEU A 56 17.26 9.51 17.82
C LEU A 56 18.77 9.26 17.63
N SER A 57 19.63 10.19 18.07
CA SER A 57 21.08 10.01 18.04
C SER A 57 21.55 8.96 19.06
N VAL A 58 20.73 8.74 20.10
CA VAL A 58 20.79 7.55 20.95
C VAL A 58 19.45 6.85 20.80
N PHE A 59 19.50 5.60 20.36
CA PHE A 59 18.35 4.73 20.24
C PHE A 59 18.79 3.31 20.56
N LEU A 60 18.26 2.76 21.64
CA LEU A 60 18.44 1.38 22.05
C LEU A 60 17.07 0.70 22.10
N GLU A 61 17.02 -0.57 21.73
CA GLU A 61 15.79 -1.35 21.83
C GLU A 61 16.07 -2.78 22.29
N THR A 62 15.04 -3.39 22.88
CA THR A 62 15.04 -4.78 23.31
C THR A 62 13.62 -5.34 23.23
N ARG A 63 13.48 -6.65 23.41
CA ARG A 63 12.21 -7.36 23.44
C ARG A 63 12.04 -8.06 24.78
N THR A 64 10.80 -8.10 25.29
CA THR A 64 10.51 -8.87 26.50
C THR A 64 10.52 -10.37 26.22
N ASN A 65 10.99 -11.15 27.21
CA ASN A 65 10.89 -12.61 27.17
C ASN A 65 9.46 -13.11 27.51
N ALA A 66 9.26 -14.42 27.62
CA ALA A 66 7.97 -15.02 27.96
C ALA A 66 7.43 -14.59 29.34
N GLN A 67 8.32 -14.16 30.25
CA GLN A 67 8.00 -13.64 31.58
C GLN A 67 7.86 -12.12 31.60
N GLY A 68 7.79 -11.47 30.43
CA GLY A 68 7.65 -10.02 30.30
C GLY A 68 8.91 -9.23 30.67
N GLN A 69 10.02 -9.90 30.99
CA GLN A 69 11.25 -9.24 31.44
C GLN A 69 12.03 -8.69 30.26
N TYR A 70 12.60 -7.51 30.43
CA TYR A 70 13.49 -6.88 29.46
C TYR A 70 14.76 -6.34 30.10
N SER A 71 15.81 -6.18 29.28
CA SER A 71 17.05 -5.52 29.67
C SER A 71 17.66 -4.78 28.48
N ILE A 72 18.07 -3.54 28.70
CA ILE A 72 18.84 -2.69 27.79
C ILE A 72 20.19 -2.46 28.46
N SER A 73 21.23 -3.06 27.88
CA SER A 73 22.62 -2.84 28.28
C SER A 73 23.17 -1.56 27.65
N ASP A 74 24.25 -1.04 28.23
CA ASP A 74 24.96 0.13 27.69
C ASP A 74 24.09 1.39 27.54
N ALA A 75 23.09 1.54 28.40
CA ALA A 75 22.29 2.75 28.47
C ALA A 75 23.15 3.91 28.99
N PRO A 76 23.24 5.05 28.28
CA PRO A 76 24.01 6.18 28.76
C PRO A 76 23.34 6.83 29.97
N GLU A 77 24.13 7.38 30.89
CA GLU A 77 23.59 8.18 31.99
C GLU A 77 22.92 9.46 31.45
N GLY A 78 21.79 9.84 32.04
CA GLY A 78 21.06 11.06 31.65
C GLY A 78 19.55 10.90 31.62
N THR A 79 18.88 11.86 31.00
CA THR A 79 17.42 11.88 30.88
C THR A 79 17.00 11.37 29.50
N TRP A 80 16.19 10.32 29.46
CA TRP A 80 15.80 9.61 28.25
C TRP A 80 14.28 9.37 28.21
N ARG A 81 13.76 9.13 27.00
CA ARG A 81 12.41 8.59 26.82
C ARG A 81 12.50 7.07 26.82
N LEU A 82 11.65 6.42 27.62
CA LEU A 82 11.47 4.98 27.64
C LEU A 82 10.07 4.64 27.13
N GLY A 83 9.98 3.84 26.07
CA GLY A 83 8.72 3.43 25.47
C GLY A 83 8.52 1.92 25.55
N ALA A 84 7.27 1.48 25.76
CA ALA A 84 6.86 0.08 25.64
C ALA A 84 5.68 -0.03 24.67
N SER A 85 5.79 -0.91 23.68
CA SER A 85 4.79 -1.12 22.64
C SER A 85 4.56 -2.60 22.36
N GLN A 86 3.30 -2.97 22.12
CA GLN A 86 2.91 -4.29 21.64
C GLN A 86 1.59 -4.18 20.86
N ARG A 87 1.45 -4.93 19.76
CA ARG A 87 0.20 -4.95 18.98
C ARG A 87 -1.00 -5.28 19.89
N GLY A 88 -2.09 -4.52 19.76
CA GLY A 88 -3.30 -4.67 20.58
C GLY A 88 -3.28 -3.93 21.93
N PHE A 89 -2.15 -3.35 22.32
CA PHE A 89 -2.02 -2.55 23.53
C PHE A 89 -1.77 -1.07 23.21
N ALA A 90 -2.14 -0.19 24.14
CA ALA A 90 -1.81 1.23 24.10
C ALA A 90 -0.30 1.42 24.32
N TYR A 91 0.30 2.33 23.56
CA TYR A 91 1.70 2.70 23.74
C TYR A 91 1.90 3.40 25.09
N SER A 92 2.90 2.97 25.85
CA SER A 92 3.27 3.57 27.12
C SER A 92 4.63 4.21 26.98
N GLU A 93 4.77 5.47 27.39
CA GLU A 93 6.03 6.17 27.34
C GLU A 93 6.22 7.06 28.56
N ILE A 94 7.43 7.09 29.09
CA ILE A 94 7.83 7.94 30.20
C ILE A 94 9.15 8.64 29.90
N THR A 95 9.36 9.77 30.57
CA THR A 95 10.69 10.37 30.70
C THR A 95 11.32 9.85 31.99
N ALA A 96 12.51 9.25 31.89
CA ALA A 96 13.22 8.69 33.04
C ALA A 96 14.69 9.16 33.09
N VAL A 97 15.20 9.29 34.31
CA VAL A 97 16.63 9.54 34.56
C VAL A 97 17.32 8.19 34.77
N VAL A 98 18.30 7.89 33.93
CA VAL A 98 19.14 6.68 34.03
C VAL A 98 20.40 7.03 34.81
N PRO A 99 20.57 6.55 36.06
CA PRO A 99 21.77 6.78 36.85
C PRO A 99 22.86 5.76 36.51
N ALA A 100 24.10 6.03 36.94
CA ALA A 100 25.25 5.11 36.81
C ALA A 100 24.97 3.68 37.34
N ALA A 101 24.10 3.55 38.34
CA ALA A 101 23.75 2.27 38.95
C ALA A 101 22.77 1.42 38.11
N GLY A 102 22.21 1.97 37.03
CA GLY A 102 21.10 1.35 36.30
C GLY A 102 19.73 1.80 36.78
N LEU A 103 18.70 1.49 35.99
CA LEU A 103 17.30 1.84 36.27
C LEU A 103 16.44 0.58 36.17
N GLN A 104 15.66 0.31 37.20
CA GLN A 104 14.56 -0.66 37.11
C GLN A 104 13.26 0.08 36.82
N GLN A 105 12.60 -0.25 35.72
CA GLN A 105 11.36 0.38 35.28
C GLN A 105 10.38 -0.67 34.77
N ASP A 106 9.23 -0.81 35.43
CA ASP A 106 8.18 -1.70 34.95
C ASP A 106 7.19 -0.92 34.08
N PHE A 107 6.53 -1.62 33.15
CA PHE A 107 5.44 -1.06 32.35
C PHE A 107 4.15 -1.85 32.58
N LEU A 108 3.03 -1.15 32.65
CA LEU A 108 1.71 -1.74 32.65
C LEU A 108 0.97 -1.32 31.37
N LEU A 109 0.88 -2.23 30.41
CA LEU A 109 0.16 -2.01 29.16
C LEU A 109 -1.34 -2.26 29.36
N THR A 110 -2.14 -1.33 28.85
CA THR A 110 -3.60 -1.45 28.75
C THR A 110 -4.00 -1.76 27.33
N THR A 111 -5.22 -2.26 27.14
CA THR A 111 -5.80 -2.45 25.79
C THR A 111 -5.69 -1.17 24.97
N GLU A 112 -5.41 -1.29 23.67
CA GLU A 112 -5.33 -0.15 22.76
C GLU A 112 -6.61 0.70 22.81
N SER A 113 -6.44 1.98 23.14
CA SER A 113 -7.50 2.97 23.25
C SER A 113 -7.36 4.11 22.26
N ASN A 114 -6.20 4.26 21.60
CA ASN A 114 -5.98 5.31 20.62
C ASN A 114 -6.84 5.06 19.38
N GLN A 115 -7.77 5.97 19.08
CA GLN A 115 -8.73 5.84 17.99
C GLN A 115 -8.20 6.37 16.65
N GLY A 116 -6.92 6.76 16.59
CA GLY A 116 -6.39 7.56 15.50
C GLY A 116 -6.90 9.00 15.56
N GLN A 117 -6.71 9.72 14.46
CA GLN A 117 -7.10 11.14 14.35
C GLN A 117 -7.43 11.47 12.90
N TRP A 118 -8.48 12.27 12.68
CA TRP A 118 -8.79 12.87 11.39
C TRP A 118 -8.42 14.35 11.39
N ASP A 119 -7.63 14.78 10.42
CA ASP A 119 -7.24 16.18 10.23
C ASP A 119 -7.63 16.67 8.83
N ILE A 120 -8.13 17.90 8.72
CA ILE A 120 -8.24 18.58 7.42
C ILE A 120 -6.83 19.04 7.01
N ILE A 121 -6.34 18.55 5.87
CA ILE A 121 -4.96 18.76 5.41
C ILE A 121 -4.85 19.54 4.09
N GLY A 122 -5.99 19.92 3.50
CA GLY A 122 -6.03 20.65 2.24
C GLY A 122 -7.43 20.71 1.67
N ASN A 123 -7.55 21.07 0.39
CA ASN A 123 -8.82 21.05 -0.35
C ASN A 123 -8.60 20.91 -1.85
N THR A 124 -9.62 20.46 -2.57
CA THR A 124 -9.61 20.21 -4.02
C THR A 124 -9.98 21.44 -4.86
N LEU A 125 -10.15 22.64 -4.29
CA LEU A 125 -10.49 23.86 -5.08
C LEU A 125 -9.49 24.12 -6.23
N PRO A 126 -9.94 24.59 -7.42
CA PRO A 126 -11.30 25.04 -7.74
C PRO A 126 -12.25 23.90 -8.16
N GLU A 127 -11.84 22.64 -8.07
CA GLU A 127 -12.73 21.48 -8.26
C GLU A 127 -13.81 21.52 -7.16
N PHE A 128 -14.90 22.22 -7.47
CA PHE A 128 -15.95 22.63 -6.51
C PHE A 128 -17.22 21.77 -6.65
N PHE A 129 -17.35 21.03 -7.76
CA PHE A 129 -18.54 20.25 -8.08
C PHE A 129 -18.38 18.78 -7.68
N ASP A 130 -19.30 18.29 -6.87
CA ASP A 130 -19.76 16.89 -6.70
C ASP A 130 -18.85 15.68 -6.53
N ALA A 131 -17.60 15.72 -6.93
CA ALA A 131 -16.95 14.49 -7.31
C ALA A 131 -15.50 14.74 -7.70
N THR A 132 -14.66 15.14 -6.76
CA THR A 132 -13.40 14.39 -6.73
C THR A 132 -13.74 12.94 -6.38
N ASP A 133 -14.31 12.22 -7.34
CA ASP A 133 -14.76 10.83 -7.29
C ASP A 133 -13.68 9.92 -7.83
N ILE A 134 -12.56 10.48 -8.29
CA ILE A 134 -11.35 9.76 -8.63
C ILE A 134 -10.19 10.27 -7.80
N ALA A 135 -9.48 9.34 -7.15
CA ALA A 135 -8.21 9.59 -6.52
C ALA A 135 -7.16 8.60 -7.04
N ILE A 136 -6.04 9.12 -7.53
CA ILE A 136 -4.96 8.34 -8.14
C ILE A 136 -3.66 8.60 -7.38
N LEU A 137 -3.13 7.58 -6.70
CA LEU A 137 -1.81 7.67 -6.10
C LEU A 137 -0.73 7.57 -7.19
N ARG A 138 -0.02 8.68 -7.42
CA ARG A 138 1.02 8.77 -8.43
C ARG A 138 2.36 8.19 -7.95
N PRO A 139 3.27 7.84 -8.87
CA PRO A 139 4.61 7.33 -8.53
C PRO A 139 5.47 8.27 -7.67
N ASP A 140 5.18 9.57 -7.67
CA ASP A 140 5.87 10.58 -6.86
C ASP A 140 5.27 10.75 -5.45
N GLY A 141 4.25 9.96 -5.10
CA GLY A 141 3.58 10.00 -3.79
C GLY A 141 2.55 11.13 -3.66
N GLN A 142 2.27 11.86 -4.73
CA GLN A 142 1.18 12.83 -4.79
C GLN A 142 -0.12 12.15 -5.23
N ILE A 143 -1.25 12.79 -4.95
CA ILE A 143 -2.57 12.30 -5.35
C ILE A 143 -3.08 13.19 -6.47
N MET A 144 -3.45 12.61 -7.60
CA MET A 144 -4.27 13.31 -8.60
C MET A 144 -5.75 13.05 -8.29
N PHE A 145 -6.46 14.14 -8.13
CA PHE A 145 -7.90 14.24 -7.94
C PHE A 145 -8.51 14.75 -9.23
N CYS A 146 -9.59 14.11 -9.69
CA CYS A 146 -10.21 14.49 -10.96
C CYS A 146 -11.63 13.96 -11.11
N HIS A 147 -12.57 14.82 -11.46
CA HIS A 147 -13.94 14.44 -11.80
C HIS A 147 -14.09 14.02 -13.27
N ASP A 148 -13.71 14.93 -14.18
CA ASP A 148 -14.11 14.89 -15.58
C ASP A 148 -12.93 15.13 -16.55
N THR A 149 -11.69 14.94 -16.10
CA THR A 149 -10.43 15.25 -16.81
C THR A 149 -10.22 16.72 -17.16
N MET A 150 -11.17 17.62 -16.92
CA MET A 150 -11.05 19.04 -17.29
C MET A 150 -10.19 19.79 -16.28
N ASP A 151 -10.48 19.61 -14.98
CA ASP A 151 -9.85 20.39 -13.91
C ASP A 151 -9.12 19.51 -12.89
N PRO A 152 -8.12 18.70 -13.31
CA PRO A 152 -7.40 17.84 -12.37
C PRO A 152 -6.62 18.65 -11.33
N VAL A 153 -6.62 18.17 -10.09
CA VAL A 153 -5.84 18.73 -8.97
C VAL A 153 -4.80 17.72 -8.51
N VAL A 154 -3.55 18.15 -8.38
CA VAL A 154 -2.49 17.31 -7.82
C VAL A 154 -2.13 17.83 -6.43
N PHE A 155 -2.32 16.98 -5.43
CA PHE A 155 -2.16 17.29 -4.02
C PHE A 155 -0.99 16.52 -3.41
N ASN A 156 -0.12 17.22 -2.67
CA ASN A 156 0.96 16.63 -1.89
C ASN A 156 0.48 16.40 -0.45
N PRO A 157 0.23 15.14 -0.03
CA PRO A 157 -0.28 14.85 1.30
C PRO A 157 0.70 15.23 2.42
N GLY A 158 2.01 15.22 2.16
CA GLY A 158 3.02 15.54 3.15
C GLY A 158 3.16 17.04 3.44
N THR A 159 2.83 17.91 2.49
CA THR A 159 3.00 19.38 2.64
C THR A 159 1.69 20.15 2.62
N GLY A 160 0.58 19.54 2.20
CA GLY A 160 -0.70 20.22 1.99
C GLY A 160 -0.74 21.12 0.75
N LEU A 161 0.35 21.17 -0.04
CA LEU A 161 0.42 21.98 -1.25
C LEU A 161 -0.27 21.27 -2.42
N LYS A 162 -0.88 22.05 -3.31
CA LYS A 162 -1.48 21.57 -4.55
C LYS A 162 -1.00 22.31 -5.79
N SER A 163 -1.17 21.67 -6.94
CA SER A 163 -0.90 22.21 -8.26
C SER A 163 -1.99 21.80 -9.24
N PHE A 164 -2.09 22.52 -10.36
CA PHE A 164 -3.14 22.35 -11.36
C PHE A 164 -2.50 21.92 -12.68
N PRO A 165 -2.39 20.61 -12.95
CA PRO A 165 -1.94 20.12 -14.24
C PRO A 165 -2.89 20.51 -15.38
N ALA A 166 -2.43 20.31 -16.62
CA ALA A 166 -3.24 20.59 -17.79
C ALA A 166 -4.50 19.72 -17.81
N GLY A 167 -5.65 20.34 -18.06
CA GLY A 167 -6.90 19.67 -18.36
C GLY A 167 -6.93 19.01 -19.74
N SER A 168 -7.82 18.04 -19.90
CA SER A 168 -8.13 17.46 -21.20
C SER A 168 -9.05 18.40 -21.99
N GLY A 169 -8.73 18.65 -23.26
CA GLY A 169 -9.62 19.39 -24.17
C GLY A 169 -10.88 18.61 -24.57
N THR A 170 -10.99 17.34 -24.17
CA THR A 170 -12.17 16.48 -24.32
C THR A 170 -12.49 15.88 -22.96
N PRO A 171 -13.34 16.55 -22.16
CA PRO A 171 -13.61 16.08 -20.80
C PRO A 171 -14.38 14.75 -20.83
N GLN A 172 -14.12 13.91 -19.83
CA GLN A 172 -14.76 12.61 -19.64
C GLN A 172 -14.90 12.37 -18.14
N GLY A 173 -16.12 12.12 -17.67
CA GLY A 173 -16.41 11.70 -16.29
C GLY A 173 -16.88 10.25 -16.26
N CYS A 174 -17.11 9.69 -15.07
CA CYS A 174 -17.64 8.33 -14.90
C CYS A 174 -16.78 7.22 -15.55
N MET A 175 -15.49 7.49 -15.74
CA MET A 175 -14.52 6.55 -16.28
C MET A 175 -13.83 5.76 -15.17
N ASN A 176 -13.12 4.70 -15.54
CA ASN A 176 -12.17 4.05 -14.64
C ASN A 176 -10.73 4.45 -15.00
N SER A 177 -9.83 4.39 -14.01
CA SER A 177 -8.45 4.83 -14.20
C SER A 177 -7.43 3.89 -13.56
N THR A 178 -6.20 3.90 -14.06
CA THR A 178 -5.07 3.19 -13.44
C THR A 178 -3.73 3.86 -13.76
N VAL A 179 -2.70 3.54 -12.98
CA VAL A 179 -1.33 4.01 -13.22
C VAL A 179 -0.56 2.95 -14.00
N LEU A 180 -0.15 3.29 -15.22
CA LEU A 180 0.68 2.45 -16.07
C LEU A 180 2.07 2.23 -15.47
N GLN A 181 2.76 1.19 -15.94
CA GLN A 181 4.11 0.89 -15.47
C GLN A 181 5.09 2.05 -15.70
N ASP A 182 4.93 2.82 -16.78
CA ASP A 182 5.75 3.99 -17.08
C ASP A 182 5.39 5.25 -16.25
N GLY A 183 4.36 5.16 -15.40
CA GLY A 183 3.90 6.24 -14.54
C GLY A 183 2.85 7.15 -15.18
N ARG A 184 2.49 6.94 -16.45
CA ARG A 184 1.32 7.61 -17.04
C ARG A 184 0.05 7.12 -16.37
N ILE A 185 -0.95 7.98 -16.33
CA ILE A 185 -2.29 7.62 -15.87
C ILE A 185 -3.12 7.34 -17.10
N ILE A 186 -3.80 6.19 -17.17
CA ILE A 186 -4.77 5.90 -18.22
C ILE A 186 -6.18 6.02 -17.66
N MET A 187 -7.08 6.57 -18.46
CA MET A 187 -8.50 6.69 -18.19
C MET A 187 -9.28 6.04 -19.33
N VAL A 188 -10.26 5.19 -18.99
CA VAL A 188 -10.93 4.30 -19.94
C VAL A 188 -12.45 4.41 -19.80
N GLY A 189 -13.12 4.68 -20.91
CA GLY A 189 -14.56 4.87 -20.98
C GLY A 189 -15.00 6.19 -20.35
N GLY A 190 -16.20 6.18 -19.79
CA GLY A 190 -16.87 7.32 -19.19
C GLY A 190 -18.03 7.85 -20.04
N GLN A 191 -18.38 9.10 -19.79
CA GLN A 191 -19.40 9.86 -20.51
C GLN A 191 -18.96 11.30 -20.76
N THR A 192 -19.61 11.97 -21.71
CA THR A 192 -19.40 13.41 -21.92
C THR A 192 -20.05 14.24 -20.80
N PRO A 193 -19.55 15.46 -20.51
CA PRO A 193 -20.07 16.32 -19.44
C PRO A 193 -21.50 16.81 -19.65
N ASP A 194 -22.00 16.76 -20.88
CA ASP A 194 -23.22 17.44 -21.31
C ASP A 194 -24.51 16.76 -20.80
N ASP A 195 -24.38 15.61 -20.13
CA ASP A 195 -25.51 14.80 -19.63
C ASP A 195 -25.16 13.97 -18.37
N PRO A 196 -24.92 14.60 -17.22
CA PRO A 196 -24.50 13.87 -16.01
C PRO A 196 -25.63 13.08 -15.35
N GLY A 197 -26.90 13.23 -15.79
CA GLY A 197 -28.06 12.70 -15.08
C GLY A 197 -28.97 11.76 -15.87
N SER A 198 -28.91 11.77 -17.21
CA SER A 198 -29.72 10.84 -18.02
C SER A 198 -28.95 9.58 -18.45
N PHE A 199 -27.64 9.55 -18.20
CA PHE A 199 -26.77 8.38 -18.40
C PHE A 199 -26.82 7.83 -19.84
N THR A 200 -27.05 8.71 -20.81
CA THR A 200 -27.22 8.33 -22.21
C THR A 200 -25.99 8.59 -23.08
N ASN A 201 -24.97 9.28 -22.57
CA ASN A 201 -23.84 9.76 -23.37
C ASN A 201 -22.51 9.04 -23.07
N ALA A 202 -22.53 7.72 -23.01
CA ALA A 202 -21.33 6.89 -22.89
C ALA A 202 -20.36 7.15 -24.05
N VAL A 203 -19.05 7.14 -23.76
CA VAL A 203 -17.98 7.31 -24.76
C VAL A 203 -17.03 6.11 -24.78
N PRO A 204 -16.47 5.74 -25.95
CA PRO A 204 -15.51 4.66 -26.07
C PRO A 204 -14.06 5.11 -25.77
N TRP A 205 -13.88 6.35 -25.29
CA TRP A 205 -12.58 7.00 -25.27
C TRP A 205 -11.58 6.36 -24.32
N VAL A 206 -10.32 6.42 -24.73
CA VAL A 206 -9.17 5.97 -23.94
C VAL A 206 -8.12 7.06 -24.01
N LYS A 207 -7.72 7.58 -22.86
CA LYS A 207 -6.73 8.67 -22.79
C LYS A 207 -5.66 8.36 -21.78
N THR A 208 -4.47 8.88 -22.03
CA THR A 208 -3.39 8.89 -21.04
C THR A 208 -2.95 10.30 -20.71
N TYR A 209 -2.66 10.54 -19.44
CA TYR A 209 -2.01 11.75 -18.94
C TYR A 209 -0.56 11.43 -18.53
N SER A 210 0.37 12.27 -18.97
CA SER A 210 1.78 12.21 -18.57
C SER A 210 2.14 13.40 -17.71
N SER A 211 2.59 13.15 -16.47
CA SER A 211 3.09 14.19 -15.57
C SER A 211 4.40 14.82 -16.04
N GLN A 212 5.18 14.12 -16.87
CA GLN A 212 6.47 14.62 -17.36
C GLN A 212 6.29 15.70 -18.43
N SER A 213 5.38 15.48 -19.37
CA SER A 213 5.06 16.44 -20.43
C SER A 213 3.88 17.35 -20.08
N ASN A 214 3.21 17.09 -18.96
CA ASN A 214 1.96 17.73 -18.54
C ASN A 214 0.93 17.80 -19.68
N SER A 215 0.70 16.66 -20.35
CA SER A 215 -0.15 16.60 -21.53
C SER A 215 -0.96 15.31 -21.60
N TRP A 216 -2.06 15.40 -22.34
CA TRP A 216 -2.96 14.29 -22.64
C TRP A 216 -2.68 13.71 -24.02
N GLN A 217 -2.85 12.40 -24.14
CA GLN A 217 -2.75 11.68 -25.40
C GLN A 217 -3.95 10.73 -25.54
N GLN A 218 -4.64 10.81 -26.68
CA GLN A 218 -5.67 9.84 -27.05
C GLN A 218 -5.00 8.52 -27.46
N LEU A 219 -5.54 7.42 -26.98
CA LEU A 219 -5.23 6.05 -27.41
C LEU A 219 -6.38 5.50 -28.26
N PRO A 220 -6.19 4.36 -28.94
CA PRO A 220 -7.27 3.70 -29.65
C PRO A 220 -8.49 3.48 -28.75
N ASP A 221 -9.64 3.93 -29.23
CA ASP A 221 -10.93 3.78 -28.55
C ASP A 221 -11.26 2.30 -28.31
N MET A 222 -12.09 2.06 -27.29
CA MET A 222 -12.65 0.74 -27.01
C MET A 222 -13.32 0.14 -28.25
N GLN A 223 -13.29 -1.18 -28.34
CA GLN A 223 -13.90 -1.92 -29.44
C GLN A 223 -15.43 -1.81 -29.42
N LEU A 224 -16.04 -1.65 -28.24
CA LEU A 224 -17.45 -1.28 -28.12
C LEU A 224 -17.65 0.21 -28.45
N SER A 225 -17.97 0.51 -29.71
CA SER A 225 -18.07 1.88 -30.24
C SER A 225 -19.14 2.75 -29.57
N VAL A 226 -20.16 2.15 -28.96
CA VAL A 226 -21.20 2.85 -28.19
C VAL A 226 -20.72 3.29 -26.79
N GLY A 227 -19.48 2.98 -26.42
CA GLY A 227 -18.89 3.41 -25.17
C GLY A 227 -19.39 2.69 -23.92
N ARG A 228 -18.77 3.02 -22.79
CA ARG A 228 -19.10 2.48 -21.46
C ARG A 228 -18.97 3.59 -20.42
N TRP A 229 -20.05 3.98 -19.76
CA TRP A 229 -19.95 4.75 -18.51
C TRP A 229 -20.00 3.80 -17.31
N TYR A 230 -19.25 4.14 -16.26
CA TYR A 230 -18.96 3.27 -15.10
C TYR A 230 -18.49 1.85 -15.45
N PRO A 231 -17.58 1.64 -16.43
CA PRO A 231 -17.11 0.30 -16.71
C PRO A 231 -16.32 -0.26 -15.53
N GLY A 232 -16.50 -1.54 -15.16
CA GLY A 232 -15.57 -2.23 -14.27
C GLY A 232 -14.18 -2.34 -14.90
N LEU A 233 -13.13 -2.27 -14.07
CA LEU A 233 -11.73 -2.34 -14.50
C LEU A 233 -10.94 -3.31 -13.60
N ALA A 234 -10.20 -4.22 -14.22
CA ALA A 234 -9.17 -5.02 -13.54
C ALA A 234 -7.85 -4.97 -14.30
N ARG A 235 -6.76 -4.70 -13.59
CA ARG A 235 -5.39 -4.82 -14.12
C ARG A 235 -4.91 -6.27 -14.02
N LEU A 236 -4.41 -6.80 -15.12
CA LEU A 236 -3.94 -8.19 -15.20
C LEU A 236 -2.42 -8.29 -14.95
N ALA A 237 -1.94 -9.51 -14.70
CA ALA A 237 -0.53 -9.79 -14.37
C ALA A 237 0.45 -9.36 -15.48
N ASP A 238 0.02 -9.42 -16.74
CA ASP A 238 0.77 -8.99 -17.93
C ASP A 238 0.62 -7.48 -18.23
N SER A 239 0.04 -6.72 -17.30
CA SER A 239 -0.31 -5.29 -17.42
C SER A 239 -1.44 -4.96 -18.39
N SER A 240 -2.03 -5.93 -19.08
CA SER A 240 -3.24 -5.64 -19.87
C SER A 240 -4.42 -5.25 -18.96
N LEU A 241 -5.38 -4.53 -19.53
CA LEU A 241 -6.54 -4.02 -18.81
C LEU A 241 -7.78 -4.78 -19.26
N LEU A 242 -8.53 -5.34 -18.31
CA LEU A 242 -9.84 -5.94 -18.57
C LEU A 242 -10.93 -4.92 -18.21
N MET A 243 -11.73 -4.55 -19.22
CA MET A 243 -12.91 -3.70 -19.06
C MET A 243 -14.17 -4.54 -19.11
N MET A 244 -15.12 -4.25 -18.22
CA MET A 244 -16.30 -5.10 -17.99
C MET A 244 -17.55 -4.26 -17.81
N GLY A 245 -18.64 -4.65 -18.46
CA GLY A 245 -19.93 -3.99 -18.24
C GLY A 245 -19.93 -2.52 -18.62
N GLY A 246 -20.65 -1.72 -17.85
CA GLY A 246 -20.90 -0.31 -18.10
C GLY A 246 -22.24 -0.08 -18.79
N GLY A 247 -22.79 1.12 -18.62
CA GLY A 247 -23.92 1.57 -19.42
C GLY A 247 -23.45 2.12 -20.77
N THR A 248 -24.25 1.95 -21.81
CA THR A 248 -23.93 2.39 -23.18
C THR A 248 -24.84 3.51 -23.65
N CYS A 249 -24.37 4.28 -24.64
CA CYS A 249 -25.22 5.22 -25.34
C CYS A 249 -26.18 4.50 -26.32
N CYS A 250 -27.26 5.14 -26.81
CA CYS A 250 -27.88 6.39 -26.35
C CYS A 250 -29.07 6.13 -25.40
N SER A 251 -29.14 4.95 -24.76
CA SER A 251 -30.33 4.49 -24.02
C SER A 251 -30.03 3.91 -22.63
N ALA A 252 -28.86 4.21 -22.06
CA ALA A 252 -28.40 3.72 -20.77
C ALA A 252 -28.50 2.18 -20.64
N VAL A 253 -28.30 1.45 -21.75
CA VAL A 253 -28.38 -0.01 -21.76
C VAL A 253 -27.12 -0.56 -21.11
N ARG A 254 -27.29 -1.35 -20.05
CA ARG A 254 -26.17 -2.01 -19.38
C ARG A 254 -25.68 -3.14 -20.26
N THR A 255 -24.37 -3.29 -20.38
CA THR A 255 -23.77 -4.39 -21.12
C THR A 255 -23.20 -5.44 -20.18
N ASN A 256 -23.12 -6.67 -20.66
CA ASN A 256 -22.36 -7.75 -20.04
C ASN A 256 -21.07 -8.05 -20.81
N THR A 257 -20.82 -7.34 -21.91
CA THR A 257 -19.63 -7.54 -22.74
C THR A 257 -18.38 -7.11 -21.99
N CYS A 258 -17.28 -7.79 -22.26
CA CYS A 258 -15.98 -7.49 -21.71
C CYS A 258 -14.94 -7.44 -22.83
N GLU A 259 -13.97 -6.56 -22.69
CA GLU A 259 -12.90 -6.38 -23.66
C GLU A 259 -11.57 -6.15 -22.95
N ARG A 260 -10.50 -6.65 -23.54
CA ARG A 260 -9.13 -6.58 -23.00
C ARG A 260 -8.29 -5.66 -23.87
N PHE A 261 -7.62 -4.70 -23.23
CA PHE A 261 -6.66 -3.82 -23.86
C PHE A 261 -5.23 -4.32 -23.64
N ASN A 262 -4.54 -4.64 -24.72
CA ASN A 262 -3.12 -4.89 -24.67
C ASN A 262 -2.37 -3.55 -24.76
N LEU A 263 -1.70 -3.15 -23.68
CA LEU A 263 -0.97 -1.87 -23.62
C LEU A 263 0.25 -1.79 -24.54
N VAL A 264 0.83 -2.94 -24.91
CA VAL A 264 2.03 -3.00 -25.76
C VAL A 264 1.65 -2.81 -27.23
N THR A 265 0.66 -3.56 -27.70
CA THR A 265 0.19 -3.47 -29.09
C THR A 265 -0.84 -2.35 -29.30
N GLN A 266 -1.40 -1.81 -28.21
CA GLN A 266 -2.50 -0.84 -28.20
C GLN A 266 -3.72 -1.35 -28.97
N THR A 267 -4.04 -2.64 -28.82
CA THR A 267 -5.17 -3.28 -29.48
C THR A 267 -6.18 -3.78 -28.47
N TRP A 268 -7.46 -3.60 -28.80
CA TRP A 268 -8.58 -4.17 -28.08
C TRP A 268 -8.96 -5.53 -28.65
N SER A 269 -9.47 -6.39 -27.78
CA SER A 269 -10.08 -7.66 -28.16
C SER A 269 -11.27 -7.95 -27.25
N PHE A 270 -12.40 -8.33 -27.83
CA PHE A 270 -13.50 -8.88 -27.05
C PHE A 270 -13.07 -10.18 -26.37
N THR A 271 -13.57 -10.36 -25.15
CA THR A 271 -13.41 -11.59 -24.36
C THR A 271 -14.77 -12.25 -24.19
N GLY A 272 -14.88 -13.29 -23.34
CA GLY A 272 -16.17 -13.77 -22.88
C GLY A 272 -16.99 -12.64 -22.23
N SER A 273 -18.30 -12.86 -22.10
CA SER A 273 -19.20 -11.90 -21.44
C SER A 273 -19.57 -12.39 -20.03
N MET A 274 -19.84 -11.45 -19.13
CA MET A 274 -20.44 -11.76 -17.84
C MET A 274 -21.85 -12.35 -18.05
N LEU A 275 -22.31 -13.13 -17.08
CA LEU A 275 -23.66 -13.72 -17.10
C LEU A 275 -24.76 -12.66 -17.19
N ASN A 276 -24.63 -11.59 -16.42
CA ASN A 276 -25.60 -10.50 -16.35
C ASN A 276 -24.95 -9.16 -16.70
N PRO A 277 -25.68 -8.24 -17.35
CA PRO A 277 -25.20 -6.89 -17.57
C PRO A 277 -25.09 -6.11 -16.25
N CYS A 278 -24.15 -5.16 -16.19
CA CYS A 278 -23.97 -4.25 -15.05
C CYS A 278 -23.47 -2.88 -15.51
N GLU A 279 -23.56 -1.88 -14.64
CA GLU A 279 -22.79 -0.64 -14.75
C GLU A 279 -21.36 -0.93 -14.28
N PHE A 280 -21.10 -0.91 -12.97
CA PHE A 280 -19.80 -1.31 -12.42
C PHE A 280 -19.87 -2.60 -11.62
N SER A 281 -18.76 -3.35 -11.65
CA SER A 281 -18.49 -4.48 -10.78
C SER A 281 -17.14 -4.25 -10.13
N PRO A 282 -17.04 -4.12 -8.79
CA PRO A 282 -15.78 -4.25 -8.09
C PRO A 282 -15.07 -5.53 -8.56
N SER A 283 -13.82 -5.38 -8.96
CA SER A 283 -13.07 -6.46 -9.58
C SER A 283 -11.59 -6.39 -9.26
N ALA A 284 -10.98 -7.54 -8.98
CA ALA A 284 -9.57 -7.62 -8.65
C ALA A 284 -8.93 -8.92 -9.15
N LEU A 285 -7.69 -8.81 -9.63
CA LEU A 285 -6.85 -9.97 -9.92
C LEU A 285 -6.46 -10.66 -8.61
N LEU A 286 -6.84 -11.93 -8.48
CA LEU A 286 -6.48 -12.78 -7.35
C LEU A 286 -5.10 -13.44 -7.54
N PHE A 287 -4.56 -14.01 -6.47
CA PHE A 287 -3.25 -14.68 -6.48
C PHE A 287 -3.22 -15.94 -7.37
N ASN A 288 -4.38 -16.54 -7.66
CA ASN A 288 -4.51 -17.69 -8.55
C ASN A 288 -4.58 -17.32 -10.05
N GLY A 289 -4.40 -16.05 -10.41
CA GLY A 289 -4.41 -15.58 -11.80
C GLY A 289 -5.79 -15.37 -12.42
N LYS A 290 -6.87 -15.51 -11.64
CA LYS A 290 -8.24 -15.17 -12.07
C LYS A 290 -8.63 -13.78 -11.58
N VAL A 291 -9.48 -13.08 -12.31
CA VAL A 291 -10.12 -11.85 -11.84
C VAL A 291 -11.46 -12.22 -11.21
N LEU A 292 -11.65 -11.86 -9.94
CA LEU A 292 -12.95 -11.92 -9.29
C LEU A 292 -13.73 -10.67 -9.66
N ALA A 293 -14.91 -10.83 -10.23
CA ALA A 293 -15.92 -9.78 -10.36
C ALA A 293 -17.11 -10.15 -9.45
N THR A 294 -17.56 -9.19 -8.65
CA THR A 294 -18.56 -9.43 -7.61
C THR A 294 -20.00 -9.12 -8.02
N TRP A 295 -20.23 -8.63 -9.25
CA TRP A 295 -21.59 -8.45 -9.76
C TRP A 295 -22.36 -9.77 -9.85
N SER A 296 -23.68 -9.72 -9.63
CA SER A 296 -24.54 -10.87 -9.32
C SER A 296 -24.83 -11.80 -10.52
N PRO A 297 -24.60 -13.12 -10.40
CA PRO A 297 -23.82 -13.78 -9.35
C PRO A 297 -22.31 -13.54 -9.56
N PRO A 298 -21.50 -13.52 -8.48
CA PRO A 298 -20.05 -13.39 -8.60
C PRO A 298 -19.46 -14.38 -9.61
N GLN A 299 -18.48 -13.89 -10.37
CA GLN A 299 -17.85 -14.66 -11.44
C GLN A 299 -16.34 -14.50 -11.41
N LEU A 300 -15.66 -15.49 -11.98
CA LEU A 300 -14.23 -15.51 -12.21
C LEU A 300 -13.96 -15.41 -13.71
N TYR A 301 -13.15 -14.43 -14.10
CA TYR A 301 -12.54 -14.38 -15.42
C TYR A 301 -11.18 -15.06 -15.40
N ASP A 302 -11.00 -16.04 -16.28
CA ASP A 302 -9.75 -16.74 -16.49
C ASP A 302 -8.91 -15.99 -17.55
N VAL A 303 -7.77 -15.44 -17.12
CA VAL A 303 -6.93 -14.55 -17.94
C VAL A 303 -6.32 -15.25 -19.17
N ASN A 304 -6.15 -16.57 -19.10
CA ASN A 304 -5.52 -17.35 -20.16
C ASN A 304 -6.52 -17.74 -21.25
N SER A 305 -7.71 -18.20 -20.86
CA SER A 305 -8.76 -18.62 -21.80
C SER A 305 -9.68 -17.48 -22.25
N GLY A 306 -9.69 -16.36 -21.52
CA GLY A 306 -10.59 -15.24 -21.77
C GLY A 306 -12.05 -15.54 -21.45
N GLN A 307 -12.33 -16.58 -20.65
CA GLN A 307 -13.67 -17.05 -20.33
C GLN A 307 -14.12 -16.66 -18.93
N TRP A 308 -15.43 -16.47 -18.77
CA TRP A 308 -16.10 -16.23 -17.50
C TRP A 308 -16.74 -17.51 -16.96
N THR A 309 -16.61 -17.72 -15.66
CA THR A 309 -17.22 -18.85 -14.94
C THR A 309 -17.87 -18.37 -13.66
N ALA A 310 -19.06 -18.88 -13.33
CA ALA A 310 -19.68 -18.59 -12.04
C ALA A 310 -18.83 -19.13 -10.88
N THR A 311 -18.82 -18.41 -9.75
CA THR A 311 -18.28 -18.90 -8.48
C THR A 311 -19.37 -18.89 -7.40
N GLY A 312 -19.03 -19.24 -6.16
CA GLY A 312 -19.98 -19.22 -5.06
C GLY A 312 -20.61 -17.85 -4.87
N ASN A 313 -21.89 -17.86 -4.50
CA ASN A 313 -22.65 -16.65 -4.25
C ASN A 313 -22.40 -16.14 -2.82
N PHE A 314 -22.63 -14.85 -2.61
CA PHE A 314 -22.64 -14.26 -1.28
C PHE A 314 -23.63 -14.96 -0.35
N ASN A 315 -23.29 -15.09 0.94
CA ASN A 315 -24.20 -15.64 1.93
C ASN A 315 -25.37 -14.69 2.21
N GLN A 316 -25.12 -13.38 2.10
CA GLN A 316 -26.19 -12.39 2.12
C GLN A 316 -26.76 -12.26 0.71
N PRO A 317 -28.00 -12.72 0.46
CA PRO A 317 -28.57 -12.67 -0.88
C PRO A 317 -28.94 -11.23 -1.27
N ASN A 318 -29.13 -11.00 -2.57
CA ASN A 318 -29.54 -9.70 -3.13
C ASN A 318 -28.59 -8.56 -2.74
N ARG A 319 -27.28 -8.75 -2.92
CA ARG A 319 -26.28 -7.68 -2.79
C ARG A 319 -26.24 -6.84 -4.07
N GLY A 320 -26.21 -5.52 -3.92
CA GLY A 320 -26.15 -4.57 -5.01
C GLY A 320 -27.45 -3.79 -5.21
N TRP A 321 -27.34 -2.59 -5.77
CA TRP A 321 -28.47 -1.90 -6.39
C TRP A 321 -28.75 -2.60 -7.74
N PRO A 322 -29.95 -2.51 -8.36
CA PRO A 322 -30.42 -3.50 -9.35
C PRO A 322 -29.49 -3.72 -10.55
N ASP A 323 -28.52 -2.85 -10.81
CA ASP A 323 -27.55 -2.89 -11.90
C ASP A 323 -26.07 -2.71 -11.50
N HIS A 324 -25.72 -2.56 -10.22
CA HIS A 324 -24.31 -2.44 -9.77
C HIS A 324 -24.05 -2.81 -8.29
N SER A 325 -22.77 -3.00 -7.96
CA SER A 325 -22.30 -3.40 -6.62
C SER A 325 -21.65 -2.26 -5.83
N ASP A 326 -22.40 -1.64 -4.92
CA ASP A 326 -21.93 -0.60 -3.98
C ASP A 326 -21.04 -1.16 -2.85
N HIS A 327 -19.92 -1.81 -3.16
CA HIS A 327 -18.99 -2.27 -2.13
C HIS A 327 -17.55 -2.20 -2.62
N SER A 328 -16.61 -1.99 -1.70
CA SER A 328 -15.19 -2.10 -2.02
C SER A 328 -14.74 -3.55 -1.97
N LEU A 329 -13.75 -3.88 -2.80
CA LEU A 329 -13.11 -5.19 -2.86
C LEU A 329 -11.62 -5.08 -2.51
N VAL A 330 -11.20 -5.75 -1.44
CA VAL A 330 -9.80 -5.75 -0.95
C VAL A 330 -9.22 -7.15 -1.08
N VAL A 331 -8.08 -7.30 -1.74
CA VAL A 331 -7.34 -8.58 -1.79
C VAL A 331 -6.36 -8.63 -0.60
N MET A 332 -6.56 -9.60 0.29
CA MET A 332 -5.74 -9.78 1.48
C MET A 332 -4.42 -10.51 1.17
N ALA A 333 -3.44 -10.40 2.07
CA ALA A 333 -2.10 -10.97 1.86
C ALA A 333 -2.08 -12.51 1.83
N ASP A 334 -3.14 -13.16 2.32
CA ASP A 334 -3.34 -14.62 2.24
C ASP A 334 -4.06 -15.06 0.95
N GLY A 335 -4.37 -14.11 0.06
CA GLY A 335 -5.01 -14.36 -1.23
C GLY A 335 -6.54 -14.38 -1.22
N ARG A 336 -7.18 -14.31 -0.05
CA ARG A 336 -8.64 -14.14 0.05
C ARG A 336 -9.05 -12.70 -0.29
N ALA A 337 -10.33 -12.49 -0.62
CA ALA A 337 -10.84 -11.17 -0.98
C ALA A 337 -12.00 -10.73 -0.07
N LEU A 338 -11.94 -9.53 0.49
CA LEU A 338 -12.95 -8.94 1.37
C LEU A 338 -13.84 -7.98 0.57
N ALA A 339 -15.15 -8.23 0.57
CA ALA A 339 -16.16 -7.38 -0.04
C ALA A 339 -17.02 -6.70 1.03
N MET A 340 -16.95 -5.37 1.14
CA MET A 340 -17.50 -4.62 2.28
C MET A 340 -18.26 -3.35 1.88
N GLY A 341 -19.35 -3.05 2.58
CA GLY A 341 -20.12 -1.82 2.39
C GLY A 341 -21.35 -1.96 1.50
N THR A 342 -21.86 -3.16 1.25
CA THR A 342 -22.95 -3.39 0.30
C THR A 342 -24.30 -2.83 0.75
N ARG A 343 -25.08 -2.24 -0.17
CA ARG A 343 -26.51 -1.93 0.03
C ARG A 343 -27.41 -3.07 -0.46
N ARG A 344 -28.52 -3.33 0.25
CA ARG A 344 -29.58 -4.23 -0.24
C ARG A 344 -30.64 -3.45 -1.03
N PRO A 345 -31.10 -3.96 -2.19
CA PRO A 345 -32.02 -3.23 -3.07
C PRO A 345 -33.45 -3.15 -2.51
N ASN A 346 -33.85 -4.08 -1.64
CA ASN A 346 -35.19 -4.09 -1.02
C ASN A 346 -35.28 -3.27 0.30
N GLY A 347 -34.23 -2.53 0.67
CA GLY A 347 -34.18 -1.76 1.91
C GLY A 347 -34.08 -2.60 3.20
N THR A 348 -33.86 -3.92 3.11
CA THR A 348 -33.61 -4.76 4.29
C THR A 348 -32.20 -4.53 4.84
N THR A 349 -32.02 -4.78 6.14
CA THR A 349 -30.73 -4.62 6.81
C THR A 349 -29.79 -5.79 6.50
N ASN A 350 -28.51 -5.50 6.27
CA ASN A 350 -27.48 -6.52 6.25
C ASN A 350 -27.32 -7.14 7.64
N SER A 351 -27.05 -8.44 7.66
CA SER A 351 -26.63 -9.10 8.90
C SER A 351 -25.20 -8.72 9.26
N VAL A 352 -24.35 -8.46 8.25
CA VAL A 352 -22.96 -8.03 8.43
C VAL A 352 -22.47 -7.04 7.38
N MET A 353 -21.46 -6.22 7.72
CA MET A 353 -20.95 -5.17 6.82
C MET A 353 -20.13 -5.70 5.64
N GLY A 354 -19.63 -6.94 5.71
CA GLY A 354 -18.85 -7.53 4.63
C GLY A 354 -18.77 -9.06 4.67
N GLU A 355 -18.14 -9.62 3.65
CA GLU A 355 -17.88 -11.05 3.51
C GLU A 355 -16.50 -11.28 2.91
N ILE A 356 -15.89 -12.42 3.24
CA ILE A 356 -14.60 -12.84 2.69
C ILE A 356 -14.82 -13.99 1.71
N TYR A 357 -14.30 -13.86 0.51
CA TYR A 357 -14.21 -14.89 -0.51
C TYR A 357 -12.91 -15.67 -0.37
N ASP A 358 -13.02 -16.99 -0.34
CA ASP A 358 -11.90 -17.90 -0.39
C ASP A 358 -11.78 -18.52 -1.80
N PRO A 359 -10.74 -18.15 -2.58
CA PRO A 359 -10.56 -18.67 -3.93
C PRO A 359 -10.25 -20.17 -4.00
N SER A 360 -9.83 -20.79 -2.90
CA SER A 360 -9.52 -22.24 -2.88
C SER A 360 -10.78 -23.10 -2.82
N THR A 361 -11.83 -22.58 -2.20
CA THR A 361 -13.14 -23.26 -2.05
C THR A 361 -14.21 -22.67 -2.95
N GLY A 362 -14.01 -21.44 -3.44
CA GLY A 362 -15.01 -20.68 -4.17
C GLY A 362 -16.17 -20.20 -3.29
N ALA A 363 -16.01 -20.23 -1.95
CA ALA A 363 -17.07 -19.91 -1.00
C ALA A 363 -16.87 -18.52 -0.37
N TRP A 364 -17.98 -17.91 0.04
CA TRP A 364 -17.99 -16.71 0.87
C TRP A 364 -18.22 -17.07 2.33
N SER A 365 -17.67 -16.27 3.26
CA SER A 365 -17.92 -16.36 4.70
C SER A 365 -18.24 -14.99 5.28
N LEU A 366 -19.23 -14.92 6.18
CA LEU A 366 -19.57 -13.71 6.93
C LEU A 366 -18.44 -13.30 7.88
N ILE A 367 -18.20 -12.00 8.02
CA ILE A 367 -17.32 -11.43 9.06
C ILE A 367 -18.13 -10.98 10.28
N SER A 368 -17.47 -10.60 11.37
CA SER A 368 -18.11 -10.00 12.55
C SER A 368 -18.68 -8.60 12.26
N ASN A 369 -19.44 -8.05 13.21
CA ASN A 369 -20.08 -6.75 13.05
C ASN A 369 -19.36 -5.60 13.75
N PRO A 370 -19.28 -4.42 13.12
CA PRO A 370 -18.98 -3.18 13.82
C PRO A 370 -20.17 -2.79 14.70
N GLY A 371 -19.99 -1.75 15.54
CA GLY A 371 -21.07 -1.19 16.36
C GLY A 371 -22.24 -0.63 15.54
N LEU A 372 -21.99 -0.25 14.28
CA LEU A 372 -23.00 0.24 13.35
C LEU A 372 -22.70 -0.25 11.93
N VAL A 373 -23.60 -1.08 11.38
CA VAL A 373 -23.50 -1.57 10.00
C VAL A 373 -23.87 -0.46 9.03
N ARG A 374 -23.00 -0.24 8.04
CA ARG A 374 -23.15 0.80 7.02
C ARG A 374 -23.02 0.21 5.61
N PHE A 375 -23.60 0.91 4.64
CA PHE A 375 -23.35 0.67 3.22
C PHE A 375 -22.74 1.91 2.56
N GLN A 376 -22.20 1.76 1.35
CA GLN A 376 -21.52 2.83 0.62
C GLN A 376 -20.36 3.45 1.43
N THR A 377 -19.69 2.61 2.23
CA THR A 377 -18.50 3.01 3.02
C THR A 377 -17.25 2.85 2.16
N GLU A 378 -16.34 3.80 2.29
CA GLU A 378 -15.02 3.69 1.67
C GLU A 378 -14.14 2.74 2.47
N VAL A 379 -13.40 1.87 1.78
CA VAL A 379 -12.60 0.81 2.40
C VAL A 379 -11.16 0.88 1.93
N THR A 380 -10.21 0.98 2.88
CA THR A 380 -8.77 1.02 2.58
C THR A 380 -8.02 -0.03 3.38
N GLN A 381 -7.19 -0.82 2.70
CA GLN A 381 -6.28 -1.76 3.38
C GLN A 381 -5.03 -1.02 3.87
N LEU A 382 -4.62 -1.29 5.11
CA LEU A 382 -3.47 -0.66 5.73
C LEU A 382 -2.21 -1.56 5.68
N PRO A 383 -1.00 -0.99 5.85
CA PRO A 383 0.25 -1.77 5.81
C PRO A 383 0.31 -2.91 6.84
N ASP A 384 -0.31 -2.74 7.99
CA ASP A 384 -0.37 -3.76 9.06
C ASP A 384 -1.39 -4.89 8.81
N GLY A 385 -2.17 -4.80 7.72
CA GLY A 385 -3.18 -5.78 7.32
C GLY A 385 -4.58 -5.51 7.85
N ARG A 386 -4.77 -4.50 8.70
CA ARG A 386 -6.11 -4.03 9.10
C ARG A 386 -6.77 -3.28 7.95
N VAL A 387 -8.09 -3.14 8.03
CA VAL A 387 -8.91 -2.52 6.98
C VAL A 387 -9.75 -1.41 7.59
N LEU A 388 -9.58 -0.18 7.11
CA LEU A 388 -10.38 0.98 7.50
C LEU A 388 -11.69 0.98 6.71
N ALA A 389 -12.81 1.17 7.38
CA ALA A 389 -14.10 1.50 6.78
C ALA A 389 -14.57 2.88 7.26
N ALA A 390 -14.70 3.84 6.35
CA ALA A 390 -15.01 5.24 6.66
C ALA A 390 -16.29 5.73 5.96
N GLY A 391 -17.14 6.46 6.69
CA GLY A 391 -18.36 7.04 6.17
C GLY A 391 -19.45 6.02 5.80
N GLY A 392 -20.29 6.42 4.85
CA GLY A 392 -21.41 5.63 4.35
C GLY A 392 -22.72 5.86 5.10
N GLU A 393 -23.78 5.23 4.58
CA GLU A 393 -25.13 5.28 5.11
C GLU A 393 -25.36 4.18 6.15
N SER A 394 -25.86 4.58 7.32
CA SER A 394 -26.29 3.65 8.36
C SER A 394 -27.52 2.86 7.93
N GLN A 395 -27.51 1.57 8.23
CA GLN A 395 -28.69 0.72 8.03
C GLN A 395 -29.78 0.89 9.09
N VAL A 396 -29.45 1.57 10.19
CA VAL A 396 -30.41 1.95 11.23
C VAL A 396 -30.94 3.34 10.89
N ASN A 397 -32.26 3.49 10.84
CA ASN A 397 -32.93 4.77 10.53
C ASN A 397 -33.95 5.15 11.63
N PRO A 398 -33.78 6.29 12.34
CA PRO A 398 -32.60 7.14 12.31
C PRO A 398 -31.40 6.45 12.99
N PRO A 399 -30.16 6.75 12.56
CA PRO A 399 -28.96 6.26 13.24
C PRO A 399 -28.90 6.80 14.68
N PRO A 400 -28.39 6.03 15.66
CA PRO A 400 -28.22 6.48 17.04
C PRO A 400 -27.04 7.44 17.23
N VAL A 401 -26.66 8.18 16.18
CA VAL A 401 -25.50 9.06 16.10
C VAL A 401 -25.77 10.25 15.19
N SER A 402 -24.86 11.25 15.22
CA SER A 402 -24.91 12.40 14.31
C SER A 402 -24.92 11.92 12.86
N ASN A 403 -25.91 12.38 12.10
CA ASN A 403 -26.12 11.98 10.72
C ASN A 403 -26.82 13.08 9.90
N VAL A 404 -26.71 12.97 8.59
CA VAL A 404 -27.51 13.71 7.61
C VAL A 404 -28.07 12.71 6.61
N LEU A 405 -29.40 12.60 6.50
CA LEU A 405 -30.08 11.62 5.63
C LEU A 405 -29.63 10.15 5.82
N GLY A 406 -29.21 9.78 7.04
CA GLY A 406 -28.67 8.46 7.36
C GLY A 406 -27.15 8.33 7.20
N ILE A 407 -26.48 9.30 6.59
CA ILE A 407 -25.02 9.31 6.40
C ILE A 407 -24.34 9.74 7.68
N VAL A 408 -23.31 9.00 8.11
CA VAL A 408 -22.61 9.23 9.38
C VAL A 408 -21.14 9.58 9.15
N LYS A 409 -20.48 10.12 10.19
CA LYS A 409 -19.03 10.43 10.17
C LYS A 409 -18.15 9.31 10.71
N TRP A 410 -18.75 8.15 11.01
CA TRP A 410 -18.06 7.06 11.68
C TRP A 410 -16.95 6.47 10.81
N SER A 411 -15.88 6.07 11.49
CA SER A 411 -14.90 5.17 10.94
C SER A 411 -14.63 4.00 11.88
N ASP A 412 -14.37 2.84 11.31
CA ASP A 412 -14.07 1.61 12.05
C ASP A 412 -12.88 0.90 11.42
N LEU A 413 -12.11 0.21 12.25
CA LEU A 413 -10.96 -0.58 11.84
C LEU A 413 -11.27 -2.06 12.06
N TYR A 414 -11.30 -2.82 10.97
CA TYR A 414 -11.45 -4.27 10.97
C TYR A 414 -10.08 -4.94 11.04
N ASP A 415 -9.93 -5.92 11.93
CA ASP A 415 -8.76 -6.81 11.96
C ASP A 415 -9.16 -8.20 11.45
N PRO A 416 -8.73 -8.59 10.22
CA PRO A 416 -9.04 -9.90 9.67
C PRO A 416 -8.39 -11.07 10.42
N SER A 417 -7.37 -10.83 11.25
CA SER A 417 -6.62 -11.89 11.92
C SER A 417 -7.36 -12.53 13.09
N ASP A 418 -8.25 -11.77 13.74
CA ASP A 418 -9.11 -12.23 14.83
C ASP A 418 -10.60 -11.96 14.57
N ASN A 419 -10.93 -11.42 13.40
CA ASN A 419 -12.28 -11.07 12.98
C ASN A 419 -12.95 -10.11 13.98
N THR A 420 -12.26 -9.02 14.35
CA THR A 420 -12.79 -8.02 15.28
C THR A 420 -12.85 -6.62 14.68
N TRP A 421 -13.66 -5.77 15.31
CA TRP A 421 -13.83 -4.37 14.94
C TRP A 421 -13.48 -3.45 16.10
N ARG A 422 -12.96 -2.28 15.76
CA ARG A 422 -12.80 -1.19 16.72
C ARG A 422 -13.26 0.12 16.10
N HIS A 423 -14.01 0.90 16.88
CA HIS A 423 -14.45 2.24 16.48
C HIS A 423 -13.30 3.24 16.59
N MET A 424 -13.06 3.96 15.48
CA MET A 424 -11.99 4.95 15.34
C MET A 424 -12.54 6.38 15.56
N ALA A 425 -11.69 7.39 15.42
CA ALA A 425 -12.12 8.78 15.48
C ALA A 425 -13.14 9.08 14.36
N ASP A 426 -14.11 9.95 14.64
CA ASP A 426 -15.07 10.39 13.63
C ASP A 426 -14.41 11.37 12.63
N MET A 427 -14.82 11.28 11.37
CA MET A 427 -14.45 12.22 10.31
C MET A 427 -15.02 13.62 10.57
N ASN A 428 -14.51 14.65 9.88
CA ASN A 428 -15.07 16.00 9.96
C ASN A 428 -16.30 16.17 9.06
N TRP A 429 -16.37 15.43 7.95
CA TRP A 429 -17.47 15.53 6.98
C TRP A 429 -18.28 14.23 6.84
N PHE A 430 -19.56 14.37 6.51
CA PHE A 430 -20.39 13.25 6.07
C PHE A 430 -20.00 12.91 4.64
N ARG A 431 -19.69 11.64 4.37
CA ARG A 431 -19.19 11.18 3.08
C ARG A 431 -19.85 9.85 2.69
N GLU A 432 -20.31 9.77 1.45
CA GLU A 432 -21.00 8.62 0.87
C GLU A 432 -20.61 8.43 -0.62
N TYR A 433 -21.57 8.22 -1.52
CA TYR A 433 -21.38 8.16 -2.97
C TYR A 433 -20.45 9.28 -3.48
N HIS A 434 -19.52 8.96 -4.38
CA HIS A 434 -18.40 9.81 -4.84
C HIS A 434 -17.32 10.15 -3.81
N ALA A 435 -17.34 9.56 -2.60
CA ALA A 435 -16.17 9.60 -1.74
C ALA A 435 -15.05 8.72 -2.31
N VAL A 436 -13.82 9.07 -1.98
CA VAL A 436 -12.63 8.30 -2.35
C VAL A 436 -11.66 8.26 -1.19
N THR A 437 -10.99 7.12 -1.02
CA THR A 437 -9.92 6.94 -0.03
C THR A 437 -8.64 6.43 -0.68
N VAL A 438 -7.48 6.89 -0.20
CA VAL A 438 -6.16 6.46 -0.70
C VAL A 438 -5.17 6.34 0.45
N LEU A 439 -4.52 5.17 0.59
CA LEU A 439 -3.35 5.02 1.47
C LEU A 439 -2.16 5.77 0.86
N VAL A 440 -1.52 6.65 1.64
CA VAL A 440 -0.37 7.45 1.19
C VAL A 440 0.95 7.00 1.81
N PRO A 441 2.12 7.39 1.25
CA PRO A 441 3.42 6.87 1.68
C PRO A 441 3.77 7.12 3.16
N ASP A 442 3.23 8.14 3.81
CA ASP A 442 3.49 8.38 5.23
C ASP A 442 2.68 7.45 6.17
N GLY A 443 1.81 6.61 5.61
CA GLY A 443 0.98 5.65 6.34
C GLY A 443 -0.38 6.19 6.76
N ARG A 444 -0.76 7.42 6.39
CA ARG A 444 -2.12 7.93 6.57
C ARG A 444 -3.05 7.45 5.45
N VAL A 445 -4.36 7.54 5.68
CA VAL A 445 -5.38 7.40 4.63
C VAL A 445 -5.97 8.76 4.33
N VAL A 446 -5.86 9.21 3.08
CA VAL A 446 -6.44 10.48 2.62
C VAL A 446 -7.84 10.23 2.07
N MET A 447 -8.79 11.11 2.40
CA MET A 447 -10.17 11.04 1.96
C MET A 447 -10.69 12.39 1.46
N THR A 448 -11.46 12.38 0.39
CA THR A 448 -12.21 13.54 -0.12
C THR A 448 -13.48 13.08 -0.85
N GLY A 449 -14.24 14.01 -1.41
CA GLY A 449 -15.46 13.71 -2.19
C GLY A 449 -16.65 13.28 -1.33
N GLY A 450 -17.75 12.98 -2.02
CA GLY A 450 -18.98 12.41 -1.46
C GLY A 450 -19.75 13.27 -0.46
N THR A 451 -19.65 14.60 -0.55
CA THR A 451 -20.40 15.55 0.29
C THR A 451 -21.72 16.02 -0.35
N ARG A 452 -22.07 15.54 -1.56
CA ARG A 452 -23.37 15.73 -2.24
C ARG A 452 -24.34 14.61 -1.83
N ILE A 453 -24.74 14.65 -0.56
CA ILE A 453 -25.25 13.53 0.28
C ILE A 453 -26.45 12.70 -0.23
N LYS A 454 -27.13 12.96 -1.35
CA LYS A 454 -28.00 11.99 -2.08
C LYS A 454 -28.40 12.61 -3.42
N PHE A 455 -27.50 13.37 -4.04
CA PHE A 455 -27.81 14.32 -5.12
C PHE A 455 -28.83 15.43 -4.77
N GLN A 456 -29.24 15.54 -3.51
CA GLN A 456 -30.31 16.44 -3.06
C GLN A 456 -29.81 17.82 -2.62
N PHE A 457 -28.57 17.93 -2.13
CA PHE A 457 -27.95 19.17 -1.69
C PHE A 457 -26.63 19.39 -2.42
N GLY A 458 -26.25 20.65 -2.65
CA GLY A 458 -24.93 20.96 -3.19
C GLY A 458 -23.81 20.43 -2.27
N PRO A 459 -22.60 20.19 -2.81
CA PRO A 459 -21.47 19.73 -2.02
C PRO A 459 -21.22 20.71 -0.86
N THR A 460 -21.08 20.17 0.35
CA THR A 460 -20.92 21.00 1.55
C THR A 460 -19.45 21.30 1.86
N SER A 461 -18.51 20.63 1.19
CA SER A 461 -17.07 20.84 1.37
C SER A 461 -16.23 20.26 0.22
N ALA A 462 -15.11 20.91 -0.06
CA ALA A 462 -14.01 20.44 -0.92
C ALA A 462 -12.78 20.02 -0.10
N ASP A 463 -12.92 19.87 1.22
CA ASP A 463 -11.81 19.56 2.11
C ASP A 463 -11.27 18.15 1.88
N ILE A 464 -9.95 18.06 1.90
CA ILE A 464 -9.19 16.82 1.95
C ILE A 464 -8.87 16.55 3.41
N GLU A 465 -9.26 15.38 3.90
CA GLU A 465 -8.96 14.92 5.24
C GLU A 465 -7.96 13.77 5.22
N ALA A 466 -7.17 13.62 6.28
CA ALA A 466 -6.30 12.46 6.48
C ALA A 466 -6.57 11.80 7.82
N PHE A 467 -6.80 10.49 7.78
CA PHE A 467 -6.79 9.64 8.95
C PHE A 467 -5.37 9.21 9.27
N SER A 468 -4.92 9.55 10.47
CA SER A 468 -3.72 9.01 11.10
C SER A 468 -4.11 7.78 11.91
N PRO A 469 -3.79 6.54 11.46
CA PRO A 469 -4.19 5.35 12.18
C PRO A 469 -3.42 5.19 13.50
N PRO A 470 -3.94 4.37 14.43
CA PRO A 470 -3.34 4.14 15.75
C PRO A 470 -1.85 3.78 15.72
N TYR A 471 -1.39 3.07 14.67
CA TYR A 471 0.02 2.71 14.52
C TYR A 471 0.97 3.92 14.40
N LEU A 472 0.47 5.12 14.08
CA LEU A 472 1.27 6.33 14.01
C LEU A 472 1.54 6.95 15.38
N PHE A 473 0.89 6.45 16.43
CA PHE A 473 1.00 6.91 17.81
C PHE A 473 1.74 5.91 18.72
N ARG A 474 2.41 4.91 18.13
CA ARG A 474 3.08 3.80 18.84
C ARG A 474 4.58 4.03 19.08
N GLY A 475 4.99 5.29 19.16
CA GLY A 475 6.38 5.68 19.38
C GLY A 475 7.20 5.75 18.09
N VAL A 476 8.49 5.40 18.19
CA VAL A 476 9.47 5.60 17.11
C VAL A 476 9.21 4.65 15.93
N ARG A 477 8.97 5.25 14.76
CA ARG A 477 8.80 4.55 13.47
C ARG A 477 10.14 4.29 12.79
N PRO A 478 10.34 3.14 12.12
CA PRO A 478 11.51 2.93 11.27
C PRO A 478 11.52 3.93 10.09
N GLN A 479 12.69 4.25 9.56
CA GLN A 479 12.88 5.10 8.39
C GLN A 479 13.80 4.39 7.41
N ILE A 480 13.44 4.39 6.13
CA ILE A 480 14.30 3.87 5.06
C ILE A 480 15.19 5.02 4.59
N THR A 481 16.49 4.96 4.86
CA THR A 481 17.40 6.09 4.57
C THR A 481 18.04 5.98 3.19
N GLN A 482 18.38 4.77 2.74
CA GLN A 482 18.88 4.50 1.39
C GLN A 482 18.30 3.19 0.87
N ILE A 483 18.15 3.06 -0.45
CA ILE A 483 17.69 1.84 -1.11
C ILE A 483 18.56 1.58 -2.35
N SER A 484 18.93 0.33 -2.57
CA SER A 484 19.78 -0.12 -3.69
C SER A 484 19.20 0.21 -5.06
N THR A 485 17.87 0.11 -5.22
CA THR A 485 17.17 0.46 -6.45
C THR A 485 15.70 0.80 -6.18
N THR A 486 15.15 1.73 -6.95
CA THR A 486 13.70 2.01 -6.99
C THR A 486 13.01 1.32 -8.16
N GLN A 487 13.74 0.54 -8.97
CA GLN A 487 13.21 -0.10 -10.17
C GLN A 487 13.55 -1.60 -10.24
N PRO A 488 13.25 -2.40 -9.19
CA PRO A 488 13.64 -3.81 -9.17
C PRO A 488 12.84 -4.66 -10.16
N ARG A 489 13.41 -5.82 -10.50
CA ARG A 489 12.74 -6.89 -11.24
C ARG A 489 12.05 -7.86 -10.26
N ARG A 490 11.13 -8.67 -10.78
CA ARG A 490 10.58 -9.82 -10.05
C ARG A 490 11.69 -10.80 -9.68
N GLY A 491 11.60 -11.45 -8.54
CA GLY A 491 12.64 -12.35 -8.04
C GLY A 491 13.92 -11.64 -7.54
N GLN A 492 14.10 -10.34 -7.80
CA GLN A 492 15.30 -9.62 -7.38
C GLN A 492 15.31 -9.41 -5.86
N THR A 493 16.49 -9.56 -5.26
CA THR A 493 16.75 -9.09 -3.90
C THR A 493 17.09 -7.61 -3.91
N ILE A 494 16.35 -6.83 -3.13
CA ILE A 494 16.66 -5.42 -2.88
C ILE A 494 17.24 -5.28 -1.48
N SER A 495 18.26 -4.44 -1.35
CA SER A 495 18.80 -4.01 -0.05
C SER A 495 18.47 -2.55 0.24
N PHE A 496 18.29 -2.21 1.51
CA PHE A 496 18.10 -0.85 2.00
C PHE A 496 18.61 -0.70 3.43
N THR A 497 18.83 0.55 3.86
CA THR A 497 19.27 0.86 5.21
C THR A 497 18.14 1.46 6.04
N VAL A 498 18.07 1.09 7.33
CA VAL A 498 17.08 1.58 8.28
C VAL A 498 17.66 2.47 9.37
N PHE A 499 16.90 3.49 9.75
CA PHE A 499 17.17 4.38 10.88
C PHE A 499 15.91 4.55 11.75
N PRO A 500 16.01 4.60 13.09
CA PRO A 500 17.20 4.23 13.86
C PRO A 500 17.53 2.73 13.70
N SER A 501 18.62 2.27 14.29
CA SER A 501 19.00 0.84 14.24
C SER A 501 17.98 -0.01 14.99
N THR A 502 16.91 -0.41 14.30
CA THR A 502 15.78 -1.21 14.82
C THR A 502 15.67 -2.52 14.04
N VAL A 503 15.23 -3.58 14.71
CA VAL A 503 15.00 -4.89 14.10
C VAL A 503 13.62 -4.90 13.45
N LEU A 504 13.60 -5.01 12.12
CA LEU A 504 12.35 -5.12 11.38
C LEU A 504 11.71 -6.49 11.60
N THR A 505 10.38 -6.49 11.66
CA THR A 505 9.57 -7.72 11.68
C THR A 505 9.29 -8.25 10.29
N ASN A 506 9.11 -7.37 9.32
CA ASN A 506 8.86 -7.68 7.91
C ASN A 506 8.99 -6.41 7.06
N VAL A 507 8.88 -6.59 5.75
CA VAL A 507 8.64 -5.50 4.79
C VAL A 507 7.31 -5.75 4.12
N VAL A 508 6.54 -4.69 3.92
CA VAL A 508 5.24 -4.76 3.24
C VAL A 508 5.30 -3.98 1.93
N LEU A 509 4.87 -4.60 0.85
CA LEU A 509 4.54 -3.90 -0.39
C LEU A 509 3.02 -3.66 -0.44
N MET A 510 2.64 -2.40 -0.58
CA MET A 510 1.28 -1.98 -0.90
C MET A 510 1.26 -1.47 -2.34
N GLY A 511 0.44 -2.04 -3.21
CA GLY A 511 0.29 -1.52 -4.58
C GLY A 511 -0.29 -0.11 -4.59
N CYS A 512 0.16 0.74 -5.50
CA CYS A 512 -0.44 2.07 -5.66
C CYS A 512 -1.86 1.94 -6.21
N GLU A 513 -2.81 2.63 -5.57
CA GLU A 513 -4.23 2.48 -5.84
C GLU A 513 -4.79 3.64 -6.66
N THR A 514 -5.86 3.36 -7.39
CA THR A 514 -6.70 4.35 -8.06
C THR A 514 -8.15 4.02 -7.73
N HIS A 515 -8.88 4.95 -7.12
CA HIS A 515 -10.20 4.68 -6.57
C HIS A 515 -11.26 5.53 -7.24
N THR A 516 -12.38 4.91 -7.58
CA THR A 516 -13.63 5.58 -7.94
C THR A 516 -14.80 4.62 -7.75
N HIS A 517 -15.94 5.08 -7.22
CA HIS A 517 -17.16 4.25 -7.10
C HIS A 517 -16.90 2.86 -6.49
N TRP A 518 -16.09 2.80 -5.42
CA TRP A 518 -15.62 1.58 -4.75
C TRP A 518 -14.77 0.61 -5.60
N VAL A 519 -14.44 0.98 -6.84
CA VAL A 519 -13.54 0.23 -7.74
C VAL A 519 -12.11 0.72 -7.52
N ASN A 520 -11.22 -0.22 -7.21
CA ASN A 520 -9.78 0.01 -7.20
C ASN A 520 -9.18 -0.42 -8.54
N GLY A 521 -8.95 0.54 -9.44
CA GLY A 521 -8.32 0.31 -10.73
C GLY A 521 -6.79 0.16 -10.67
N GLY A 522 -6.18 0.37 -9.51
CA GLY A 522 -4.73 0.34 -9.32
C GLY A 522 -4.18 -1.08 -9.21
N ILE A 523 -3.34 -1.30 -8.22
CA ILE A 523 -2.83 -2.64 -7.90
C ILE A 523 -3.34 -3.02 -6.49
N PRO A 524 -4.49 -3.71 -6.37
CA PRO A 524 -5.03 -4.11 -5.07
C PRO A 524 -4.19 -5.27 -4.50
N ARG A 525 -2.99 -4.95 -4.00
CA ARG A 525 -2.02 -5.93 -3.48
C ARG A 525 -1.38 -5.46 -2.19
N ARG A 526 -1.42 -6.35 -1.21
CA ARG A 526 -0.58 -6.32 -0.02
C ARG A 526 0.27 -7.58 0.03
N LEU A 527 1.59 -7.41 0.04
CA LEU A 527 2.54 -8.51 0.15
C LEU A 527 3.38 -8.34 1.41
N VAL A 528 3.50 -9.40 2.21
CA VAL A 528 4.38 -9.43 3.38
C VAL A 528 5.63 -10.21 3.01
N LEU A 529 6.78 -9.56 3.08
CA LEU A 529 8.08 -10.12 2.70
C LEU A 529 8.91 -10.40 3.94
N ALA A 530 9.54 -11.57 3.95
CA ALA A 530 10.52 -11.93 4.96
C ALA A 530 11.76 -11.04 4.83
N VAL A 531 12.35 -10.71 5.98
CA VAL A 531 13.51 -9.84 6.09
C VAL A 531 14.74 -10.65 6.49
N VAL A 532 15.85 -10.41 5.80
CA VAL A 532 17.20 -10.72 6.29
C VAL A 532 17.84 -9.40 6.67
N GLN A 533 18.30 -9.25 7.91
CA GLN A 533 18.84 -8.00 8.42
C GLN A 533 20.15 -8.20 9.17
N THR A 534 21.17 -7.43 8.78
CA THR A 534 22.47 -7.37 9.45
C THR A 534 22.76 -5.93 9.83
N GLY A 535 22.74 -5.64 11.13
CA GLY A 535 22.82 -4.27 11.62
C GLY A 535 21.67 -3.42 11.09
N SER A 536 21.98 -2.29 10.45
CA SER A 536 21.00 -1.42 9.81
C SER A 536 20.68 -1.78 8.35
N THR A 537 21.36 -2.77 7.77
CA THR A 537 21.13 -3.19 6.38
C THR A 537 20.10 -4.30 6.34
N VAL A 538 19.07 -4.11 5.52
CA VAL A 538 17.95 -5.03 5.32
C VAL A 538 17.94 -5.49 3.88
N CYS A 539 17.75 -6.78 3.64
CA CYS A 539 17.46 -7.33 2.31
C CYS A 539 16.12 -8.04 2.29
N VAL A 540 15.41 -7.89 1.17
CA VAL A 540 14.18 -8.61 0.89
C VAL A 540 14.17 -9.08 -0.56
N THR A 541 13.76 -10.33 -0.80
CA THR A 541 13.60 -10.90 -2.14
C THR A 541 12.17 -10.72 -2.60
N LEU A 542 12.00 -10.09 -3.76
CA LEU A 542 10.67 -9.90 -4.36
C LEU A 542 10.14 -11.22 -4.94
N PRO A 543 8.83 -11.50 -4.86
CA PRO A 543 8.25 -12.66 -5.53
C PRO A 543 8.52 -12.66 -7.04
N SER A 544 8.77 -13.84 -7.61
CA SER A 544 8.93 -14.03 -9.05
C SER A 544 7.61 -14.26 -9.80
N ASP A 545 6.58 -14.74 -9.09
CA ASP A 545 5.27 -15.05 -9.67
C ASP A 545 4.54 -13.76 -10.10
N THR A 546 4.10 -13.73 -11.35
CA THR A 546 3.46 -12.58 -11.99
C THR A 546 2.06 -12.29 -11.44
N ASN A 547 1.35 -13.31 -10.96
CA ASN A 547 0.05 -13.17 -10.31
C ASN A 547 0.19 -12.76 -8.85
N VAL A 548 1.33 -13.01 -8.21
CA VAL A 548 1.63 -12.55 -6.85
C VAL A 548 2.08 -11.08 -6.88
N LEU A 549 3.02 -10.76 -7.78
CA LEU A 549 3.59 -9.43 -7.96
C LEU A 549 3.38 -8.92 -9.41
N PRO A 550 2.17 -8.41 -9.72
CA PRO A 550 1.92 -7.69 -10.97
C PRO A 550 2.90 -6.52 -11.17
N LEU A 551 3.13 -6.13 -12.41
CA LEU A 551 4.01 -4.99 -12.69
C LEU A 551 3.37 -3.68 -12.25
N GLY A 552 4.20 -2.69 -11.93
CA GLY A 552 3.78 -1.33 -11.61
C GLY A 552 4.37 -0.79 -10.32
N HIS A 553 3.67 0.15 -9.69
CA HIS A 553 4.20 0.93 -8.57
C HIS A 553 3.70 0.41 -7.22
N TYR A 554 4.61 0.31 -6.26
CA TYR A 554 4.34 -0.19 -4.91
C TYR A 554 4.99 0.73 -3.88
N MET A 555 4.25 1.04 -2.82
CA MET A 555 4.80 1.59 -1.59
C MET A 555 5.47 0.46 -0.79
N LEU A 556 6.79 0.56 -0.60
CA LEU A 556 7.57 -0.32 0.26
C LEU A 556 7.67 0.26 1.67
N PHE A 557 7.05 -0.42 2.63
CA PHE A 557 7.09 -0.09 4.05
C PHE A 557 8.04 -1.04 4.80
N ALA A 558 8.97 -0.49 5.56
CA ALA A 558 9.68 -1.23 6.61
C ALA A 558 8.78 -1.30 7.85
N MET A 559 8.56 -2.50 8.41
CA MET A 559 7.62 -2.71 9.51
C MET A 559 8.33 -3.15 10.78
N VAL A 560 8.04 -2.49 11.89
CA VAL A 560 8.34 -3.00 13.24
C VAL A 560 7.00 -3.30 13.91
N ASP A 561 6.68 -4.58 14.02
CA ASP A 561 5.35 -5.06 14.43
C ASP A 561 4.25 -4.49 13.51
N ASP A 562 3.37 -3.65 14.05
CA ASP A 562 2.33 -2.93 13.30
C ASP A 562 2.70 -1.49 12.95
N ILE A 563 3.95 -1.07 13.19
CA ILE A 563 4.43 0.31 12.99
C ILE A 563 5.13 0.43 11.62
N PRO A 564 4.53 1.10 10.63
CA PRO A 564 5.13 1.28 9.31
C PRO A 564 6.16 2.40 9.28
N SER A 565 7.16 2.33 8.41
CA SER A 565 7.98 3.48 8.02
C SER A 565 7.19 4.50 7.18
N VAL A 566 7.79 5.64 6.84
CA VAL A 566 7.41 6.31 5.59
C VAL A 566 7.88 5.41 4.44
N ALA A 567 7.00 5.11 3.49
CA ALA A 567 7.31 4.23 2.39
C ALA A 567 8.28 4.85 1.38
N ARG A 568 8.96 3.97 0.64
CA ARG A 568 9.60 4.31 -0.63
C ARG A 568 8.77 3.72 -1.75
N ILE A 569 8.37 4.53 -2.73
CA ILE A 569 7.69 4.00 -3.92
C ILE A 569 8.76 3.37 -4.82
N ILE A 570 8.55 2.11 -5.17
CA ILE A 570 9.34 1.36 -6.14
C ILE A 570 8.48 1.01 -7.36
N ARG A 571 9.12 0.84 -8.52
CA ARG A 571 8.51 0.40 -9.77
C ARG A 571 9.01 -1.00 -10.11
N VAL A 572 8.14 -2.00 -9.98
CA VAL A 572 8.46 -3.37 -10.38
C VAL A 572 8.40 -3.48 -11.90
N ASN A 573 9.53 -3.87 -12.50
CA ASN A 573 9.68 -4.01 -13.94
C ASN A 573 9.56 -5.44 -14.45
N THR A 574 9.30 -5.59 -15.75
CA THR A 574 9.47 -6.86 -16.44
C THR A 574 10.91 -7.32 -16.28
N ASP A 575 11.11 -8.63 -16.33
CA ASP A 575 12.42 -9.17 -16.66
C ASP A 575 12.87 -8.50 -17.98
N ALA A 576 14.09 -7.99 -18.06
CA ALA A 576 14.62 -7.70 -19.39
C ALA A 576 14.64 -9.03 -20.15
N ALA A 577 14.35 -9.03 -21.45
CA ALA A 577 14.56 -10.21 -22.26
C ALA A 577 16.03 -10.63 -22.09
N SER A 578 16.30 -11.65 -21.27
CA SER A 578 17.65 -12.09 -21.03
C SER A 578 18.12 -12.83 -22.28
N THR A 579 19.12 -12.27 -22.95
CA THR A 579 20.01 -13.09 -23.75
C THR A 579 20.72 -14.04 -22.79
N PRO A 580 20.81 -15.36 -23.06
CA PRO A 580 21.61 -16.25 -22.22
C PRO A 580 23.04 -15.70 -22.07
N GLY A 581 23.47 -15.43 -20.84
CA GLY A 581 24.79 -14.85 -20.54
C GLY A 581 24.83 -13.33 -20.29
N ASP A 582 23.70 -12.64 -20.41
CA ASP A 582 23.53 -11.21 -20.10
C ASP A 582 23.00 -11.07 -18.66
N PHE A 583 23.93 -10.90 -17.72
CA PHE A 583 23.68 -10.95 -16.27
C PHE A 583 23.24 -9.59 -15.72
N ASP A 584 23.64 -8.48 -16.33
CA ASP A 584 23.10 -7.16 -15.99
C ASP A 584 21.75 -6.87 -16.71
N ALA A 585 21.43 -7.69 -17.70
CA ALA A 585 20.25 -7.65 -18.55
C ALA A 585 20.06 -6.28 -19.23
N SER A 586 21.19 -5.79 -19.75
CA SER A 586 21.27 -4.63 -20.64
C SER A 586 20.85 -4.94 -22.09
N GLY A 587 20.58 -6.21 -22.39
CA GLY A 587 20.31 -6.73 -23.74
C GLY A 587 21.58 -7.00 -24.55
N ARG A 588 22.75 -7.01 -23.91
CA ARG A 588 24.08 -7.25 -24.52
C ARG A 588 24.92 -8.09 -23.57
N VAL A 589 25.75 -8.97 -24.12
CA VAL A 589 26.78 -9.68 -23.34
C VAL A 589 28.08 -8.88 -23.43
N ASP A 590 28.52 -8.24 -22.36
CA ASP A 590 29.70 -7.38 -22.30
C ASP A 590 30.52 -7.49 -20.99
N SER A 591 31.54 -6.64 -20.80
CA SER A 591 32.46 -6.73 -19.67
C SER A 591 31.81 -6.56 -18.28
N PRO A 592 30.76 -5.73 -18.12
CA PRO A 592 29.89 -5.73 -16.94
C PRO A 592 29.37 -7.11 -16.52
N ASP A 593 29.06 -8.01 -17.44
CA ASP A 593 28.55 -9.37 -17.15
C ASP A 593 29.59 -10.29 -16.50
N VAL A 594 30.86 -9.91 -16.56
CA VAL A 594 31.97 -10.65 -15.95
C VAL A 594 32.02 -10.42 -14.43
N ASN A 595 31.49 -9.29 -13.92
CA ASN A 595 31.47 -9.02 -12.47
C ASN A 595 30.51 -9.94 -11.69
N PRO A 596 29.26 -10.17 -12.14
CA PRO A 596 28.38 -11.20 -11.58
C PRO A 596 29.03 -12.59 -11.58
N PHE A 597 29.72 -12.94 -12.67
CA PHE A 597 30.45 -14.20 -12.82
C PHE A 597 31.56 -14.37 -11.76
N VAL A 598 32.30 -13.30 -11.43
CA VAL A 598 33.30 -13.31 -10.35
C VAL A 598 32.65 -13.35 -8.96
N SER A 599 31.50 -12.69 -8.77
CA SER A 599 30.79 -12.68 -7.48
C SER A 599 30.17 -14.04 -7.11
N VAL A 600 29.66 -14.79 -8.11
CA VAL A 600 29.17 -16.16 -7.92
C VAL A 600 30.32 -17.14 -7.64
N LEU A 601 31.46 -16.98 -8.33
CA LEU A 601 32.64 -17.82 -8.14
C LEU A 601 33.36 -17.60 -6.80
N LEU A 602 33.31 -16.36 -6.28
CA LEU A 602 33.93 -15.99 -5.00
C LEU A 602 32.97 -16.06 -3.80
N GLY A 603 31.70 -16.46 -4.01
CA GLY A 603 30.68 -16.44 -2.96
C GLY A 603 30.41 -15.04 -2.38
N LEU A 604 30.70 -13.99 -3.16
CA LEU A 604 30.53 -12.59 -2.78
C LEU A 604 29.14 -12.09 -3.20
N ASP A 605 28.08 -12.75 -2.74
CA ASP A 605 26.83 -12.02 -2.49
C ASP A 605 26.98 -11.31 -1.15
N THR A 606 27.67 -10.17 -1.18
CA THR A 606 27.99 -9.38 0.02
C THR A 606 26.76 -8.67 0.60
N ALA A 607 25.60 -8.75 -0.05
CA ALA A 607 24.43 -8.00 0.37
C ALA A 607 23.66 -8.71 1.50
N CYS A 608 23.47 -10.03 1.46
CA CYS A 608 22.84 -10.80 2.55
C CYS A 608 23.21 -12.27 2.49
N GLU A 609 24.19 -12.67 3.31
CA GLU A 609 24.76 -14.02 3.46
C GLU A 609 23.81 -15.18 3.12
N ARG A 610 23.97 -15.77 1.94
CA ARG A 610 23.58 -17.17 1.67
C ARG A 610 24.77 -17.91 1.08
N ILE A 611 25.44 -18.69 1.92
CA ILE A 611 26.48 -19.63 1.52
C ILE A 611 25.85 -21.03 1.45
N SER A 612 25.81 -21.65 0.28
CA SER A 612 25.72 -23.11 0.19
C SER A 612 26.32 -23.67 -1.10
N ILE A 613 27.46 -24.37 -0.93
CA ILE A 613 27.93 -25.56 -1.67
C ILE A 613 28.37 -25.31 -3.13
N ALA A 614 29.64 -24.95 -3.34
CA ALA A 614 30.25 -24.81 -4.68
C ALA A 614 31.63 -25.49 -4.80
N ASP A 615 31.86 -26.59 -4.08
CA ASP A 615 32.97 -27.51 -4.39
C ASP A 615 32.44 -28.55 -5.39
N VAL A 616 32.61 -28.26 -6.69
CA VAL A 616 32.04 -29.06 -7.78
C VAL A 616 32.99 -30.16 -8.23
N ASN A 617 34.27 -30.03 -7.93
CA ASN A 617 35.30 -31.02 -8.23
C ASN A 617 35.54 -32.01 -7.07
N THR A 618 34.94 -31.78 -5.91
CA THR A 618 34.98 -32.60 -4.67
C THR A 618 36.36 -32.72 -4.03
N ASP A 619 37.28 -31.79 -4.29
CA ASP A 619 38.63 -31.79 -3.72
C ASP A 619 38.72 -31.16 -2.31
N GLY A 620 37.58 -30.72 -1.78
CA GLY A 620 37.47 -30.11 -0.47
C GLY A 620 37.81 -28.62 -0.45
N SER A 621 38.00 -27.98 -1.60
CA SER A 621 38.29 -26.56 -1.73
C SER A 621 37.51 -25.92 -2.89
N ALA A 622 36.88 -24.77 -2.64
CA ALA A 622 36.28 -23.96 -3.71
C ALA A 622 37.35 -23.03 -4.30
N ASP A 623 37.87 -23.36 -5.47
CA ASP A 623 38.95 -22.59 -6.12
C ASP A 623 38.84 -22.52 -7.66
N GLY A 624 39.83 -21.88 -8.31
CA GLY A 624 39.83 -21.69 -9.77
C GLY A 624 39.84 -22.99 -10.60
N ARG A 625 40.04 -24.15 -9.97
CA ARG A 625 39.98 -25.46 -10.61
C ARG A 625 38.55 -25.97 -10.79
N ASP A 626 37.57 -25.41 -10.07
CA ASP A 626 36.14 -25.70 -10.23
C ASP A 626 35.52 -25.09 -11.51
N VAL A 627 36.18 -24.10 -12.10
CA VAL A 627 35.70 -23.37 -13.28
C VAL A 627 35.55 -24.28 -14.50
N ARG A 628 36.54 -25.16 -14.74
CA ARG A 628 36.54 -26.03 -15.94
C ARG A 628 35.48 -27.15 -15.85
N PRO A 629 35.34 -27.88 -14.73
CA PRO A 629 34.25 -28.85 -14.55
C PRO A 629 32.86 -28.23 -14.68
N PHE A 630 32.63 -27.03 -14.13
CA PHE A 630 31.34 -26.35 -14.21
C PHE A 630 30.99 -25.92 -15.65
N VAL A 631 31.96 -25.34 -16.38
CA VAL A 631 31.79 -24.99 -17.79
C VAL A 631 31.54 -26.23 -18.65
N ALA A 632 32.18 -27.36 -18.33
CA ALA A 632 31.94 -28.63 -19.04
C ALA A 632 30.55 -29.21 -18.76
N ALA A 633 30.00 -29.04 -17.55
CA ALA A 633 28.64 -29.46 -17.21
C ALA A 633 27.56 -28.58 -17.86
N PHE A 634 27.84 -27.28 -18.06
CA PHE A 634 26.91 -26.32 -18.68
C PHE A 634 26.92 -26.37 -20.22
N LEU A 635 27.98 -26.92 -20.83
CA LEU A 635 28.17 -27.00 -22.28
C LEU A 635 28.04 -28.44 -22.83
N ALA A 636 27.71 -29.41 -21.99
CA ALA A 636 27.30 -30.73 -22.47
C ALA A 636 25.87 -30.64 -23.07
N PRO A 637 25.61 -31.29 -24.21
CA PRO A 637 24.30 -31.27 -24.86
C PRO A 637 23.19 -31.94 -24.03
#